data_AF-A0A971QG42-F1
#
_entry.id   AF-A0A971QG42-F1
#
_cell.length_a   1.000
_cell.length_b   1.000
_cell.length_c   1.000
_cell.angle_alpha   90.00
_cell.angle_beta   90.00
_cell.angle_gamma   90.00
#
_symmetry.space_group_name_H-M   'P 1'
#
loop_
_entity.id
_entity.type
_entity.pdbx_description
1 polymer ?
#
loop_
_entity_poly.entity_id
_entity_poly.type
_entity_poly.pdbx_seq_one_letter_code
_entity_poly.pdbx_strand_id
1 'polypeptide(L)'
;MGEDRYIKTAMLALFAVGGVALFRRRETLGRGGEVACQFLVSLLFMLLLATSSLDAAILDDGGEHVINTAVTGHLVIDNSDAAAPTAAELITGGSVGQNLSVYGNSILYMRGGDVRGDLNSGYYLGPDWSRARVHISGGTVGGSIHTWRGDHVVMSGGSASAVDVKGPSMVAITGGTVHGIVRCWQQSQLALSGGTLERAFGVGGTSVATVSGGTVQEGLWTWGESNMTVTGGDIRGDIRSGGDGGDSNSTIILVGSGFAIDGVPTGYGIYYASDCAEDYLGRLTGQLAGGEYLHNDVFIRSGSRVVLKPAPAANTAWDVSTGHVLQASNWSDGLPDSNRNALINGGQSAFMSGGVFSVSSITIGDSTSGAVSQSDGLTVVSNVFLVGGSAGSNGTYTLNGAGELVALAGKIGVAGKGFVSQSSGLVTIHDQLHVAAQVGSEGGYSLSGSGRLMSLRLYVGNGGTGQFTQTGGSNIVRDQFRVGNLQGSYGTYELSGSSELSTMRTYVGYSGTGLLVHTDGRHQATDRLVLGQDEQASGRYELGGNAVLESRWQYVGHGGTGAILQDGGSNVAQYIRLASMSAGTGAYSLSGGRLAAGTLYIGYSGEGEYSQSGGMSEIDVMRVGFNAGSDGRATVAGGSLTVGTLRVGDGAAGELQVASSNAQIIITNLLHFGGCSVFSAVADSEIRMSGSIFENLNIDPNALTGLANTTLIFEGDAVISTFEVGGLDDVANTDFTIGTLQVGGVVGIGRLQLVDLFDNQPDWTGREALHVGKLIIGQESHLDLNGINLYCMELIDRGV
;
A
#
# COMPACT_ATOMS: atom_id res chain seq x y z
N MET A 1 -7.44 -41.90 48.50
CA MET A 1 -6.62 -41.00 47.67
C MET A 1 -7.60 -40.09 46.96
N GLY A 2 -7.66 -38.83 47.38
CA GLY A 2 -8.86 -38.00 47.28
C GLY A 2 -8.70 -36.80 46.37
N GLU A 3 -9.63 -36.68 45.44
CA GLU A 3 -10.10 -35.43 44.85
C GLU A 3 -11.54 -35.19 45.36
N ASP A 4 -11.88 -33.90 45.39
CA ASP A 4 -13.21 -33.31 45.25
C ASP A 4 -14.05 -32.93 46.50
N ARG A 5 -14.42 -31.64 46.51
CA ARG A 5 -15.49 -30.90 47.23
C ARG A 5 -15.48 -30.80 48.76
N TYR A 6 -15.44 -29.56 49.28
CA TYR A 6 -16.56 -28.85 49.96
C TYR A 6 -16.06 -27.63 50.77
N ILE A 7 -16.65 -26.46 50.46
CA ILE A 7 -17.05 -25.37 51.35
C ILE A 7 -15.97 -24.75 52.25
N LYS A 8 -15.49 -23.57 51.81
CA LYS A 8 -14.97 -22.53 52.72
C LYS A 8 -16.15 -21.94 53.48
N THR A 9 -16.23 -22.29 54.75
CA THR A 9 -16.98 -21.64 55.81
C THR A 9 -16.57 -20.17 55.92
N ALA A 10 -17.39 -19.25 55.40
CA ALA A 10 -17.33 -17.85 55.79
C ALA A 10 -18.11 -17.68 57.09
N MET A 11 -17.41 -17.16 58.08
CA MET A 11 -17.80 -16.98 59.46
C MET A 11 -18.96 -15.97 59.53
N LEU A 12 -20.14 -16.48 59.87
CA LEU A 12 -21.32 -15.71 60.22
C LEU A 12 -21.06 -15.01 61.57
N ALA A 13 -20.53 -13.79 61.57
CA ALA A 13 -20.49 -12.93 62.75
C ALA A 13 -21.73 -12.02 62.75
N LEU A 14 -22.83 -12.60 63.22
CA LEU A 14 -24.07 -11.91 63.54
C LEU A 14 -23.87 -11.19 64.89
N PHE A 15 -23.62 -9.88 64.88
CA PHE A 15 -23.97 -9.00 66.00
C PHE A 15 -25.06 -8.03 65.56
N ALA A 16 -26.25 -8.27 66.11
CA ALA A 16 -27.44 -7.47 65.92
C ALA A 16 -27.36 -6.15 66.70
N VAL A 17 -27.55 -5.01 66.01
CA VAL A 17 -28.38 -3.88 66.45
C VAL A 17 -28.93 -3.16 65.21
N GLY A 18 -30.23 -3.34 64.94
CA GLY A 18 -31.12 -2.33 64.35
C GLY A 18 -31.00 -1.93 62.86
N GLY A 19 -31.99 -2.35 62.05
CA GLY A 19 -32.47 -1.58 60.89
C GLY A 19 -32.14 -2.16 59.51
N VAL A 20 -32.99 -3.08 59.02
CA VAL A 20 -32.95 -3.58 57.64
C VAL A 20 -33.49 -2.51 56.70
N ALA A 21 -32.63 -1.91 55.87
CA ALA A 21 -33.08 -1.19 54.68
C ALA A 21 -33.74 -2.19 53.72
N LEU A 22 -34.81 -1.76 53.05
CA LEU A 22 -35.60 -2.62 52.17
C LEU A 22 -34.88 -2.82 50.83
N PHE A 23 -33.80 -3.59 50.83
CA PHE A 23 -33.10 -4.08 49.65
C PHE A 23 -33.97 -5.13 48.94
N ARG A 24 -34.80 -4.73 47.99
CA ARG A 24 -35.46 -5.71 47.10
C ARG A 24 -34.47 -6.19 46.05
N ARG A 25 -34.06 -7.46 46.14
CA ARG A 25 -33.45 -8.20 45.03
C ARG A 25 -34.44 -8.23 43.86
N ARG A 26 -34.05 -7.74 42.68
CA ARG A 26 -34.87 -7.84 41.46
C ARG A 26 -34.75 -9.27 40.92
N GLU A 27 -35.77 -10.10 41.07
CA GLU A 27 -35.84 -11.38 40.35
C GLU A 27 -36.31 -11.11 38.91
N THR A 28 -35.43 -11.31 37.92
CA THR A 28 -35.77 -11.26 36.50
C THR A 28 -36.45 -12.58 36.08
N LEU A 29 -37.76 -12.55 35.88
CA LEU A 29 -38.54 -13.67 35.34
C LEU A 29 -38.24 -13.88 33.85
N GLY A 30 -37.31 -14.78 33.56
CA GLY A 30 -37.14 -15.38 32.23
C GLY A 30 -38.29 -16.33 31.92
N ARG A 31 -38.89 -16.18 30.73
CA ARG A 31 -39.97 -17.05 30.23
C ARG A 31 -39.51 -18.51 30.17
N GLY A 32 -40.19 -19.36 30.95
CA GLY A 32 -40.30 -20.79 30.67
C GLY A 32 -40.09 -21.68 31.90
N GLY A 33 -41.19 -22.16 32.49
CA GLY A 33 -41.21 -23.42 33.24
C GLY A 33 -41.29 -23.30 34.77
N GLU A 34 -42.49 -23.63 35.25
CA GLU A 34 -42.79 -24.25 36.55
C GLU A 34 -42.82 -23.41 37.83
N VAL A 35 -44.06 -23.18 38.26
CA VAL A 35 -44.52 -22.72 39.57
C VAL A 35 -44.32 -23.83 40.59
N ALA A 36 -43.56 -23.59 41.67
CA ALA A 36 -43.92 -23.90 43.07
C ALA A 36 -42.71 -23.80 44.01
N CYS A 37 -42.54 -22.63 44.67
CA CYS A 37 -42.08 -22.47 46.07
C CYS A 37 -41.50 -21.05 46.29
N GLN A 38 -42.34 -20.02 46.40
CA GLN A 38 -41.91 -18.73 46.99
C GLN A 38 -43.06 -17.81 47.43
N PHE A 39 -44.25 -18.35 47.67
CA PHE A 39 -45.44 -17.53 47.97
C PHE A 39 -45.77 -17.38 49.47
N LEU A 40 -44.82 -17.65 50.38
CA LEU A 40 -45.11 -17.66 51.82
C LEU A 40 -44.06 -17.01 52.75
N VAL A 41 -43.16 -16.17 52.21
CA VAL A 41 -42.27 -15.32 53.05
C VAL A 41 -42.45 -13.82 52.79
N SER A 42 -43.14 -13.43 51.72
CA SER A 42 -43.23 -12.01 51.29
C SER A 42 -44.40 -11.21 51.90
N LEU A 43 -45.17 -11.76 52.85
CA LEU A 43 -46.35 -11.09 53.42
C LEU A 43 -46.24 -10.73 54.92
N LEU A 44 -45.12 -11.03 55.60
CA LEU A 44 -44.93 -10.74 57.03
C LEU A 44 -43.81 -9.71 57.32
N PHE A 45 -43.54 -8.79 56.38
CA PHE A 45 -42.60 -7.68 56.57
C PHE A 45 -43.12 -6.34 56.02
N MET A 46 -44.45 -6.25 55.79
CA MET A 46 -45.09 -5.06 55.24
C MET A 46 -45.70 -4.13 56.30
N LEU A 47 -45.41 -4.34 57.58
CA LEU A 47 -45.85 -3.46 58.67
C LEU A 47 -44.74 -3.32 59.72
N LEU A 48 -44.37 -2.07 60.01
CA LEU A 48 -43.34 -1.53 60.92
C LEU A 48 -41.99 -1.12 60.29
N LEU A 49 -41.65 0.16 60.53
CA LEU A 49 -40.37 0.85 60.33
C LEU A 49 -40.19 1.62 59.01
N ALA A 50 -41.06 2.62 58.80
CA ALA A 50 -40.58 3.90 58.30
C ALA A 50 -39.74 4.56 59.41
N THR A 51 -38.67 5.29 59.04
CA THR A 51 -37.86 6.24 59.84
C THR A 51 -36.46 5.86 60.38
N SER A 52 -35.76 4.82 59.91
CA SER A 52 -34.33 4.65 60.27
C SER A 52 -33.39 5.00 59.11
N SER A 53 -32.61 6.07 59.29
CA SER A 53 -31.44 6.41 58.47
C SER A 53 -30.25 5.51 58.80
N LEU A 54 -29.51 5.06 57.78
CA LEU A 54 -28.26 4.28 57.92
C LEU A 54 -27.03 5.19 57.89
N ASP A 55 -26.15 5.07 58.89
CA ASP A 55 -24.97 5.93 59.06
C ASP A 55 -23.85 5.67 58.03
N ALA A 56 -23.74 4.46 57.48
CA ALA A 56 -22.95 4.08 56.30
C ALA A 56 -23.44 2.72 55.76
N ALA A 57 -23.33 2.46 54.45
CA ALA A 57 -23.78 1.20 53.84
C ALA A 57 -22.80 0.69 52.78
N ILE A 58 -22.57 -0.63 52.75
CA ILE A 58 -21.74 -1.32 51.75
C ILE A 58 -22.60 -2.40 51.08
N LEU A 59 -22.61 -2.44 49.75
CA LEU A 59 -23.29 -3.44 48.92
C LEU A 59 -22.25 -4.26 48.17
N ASP A 60 -22.05 -5.51 48.58
CA ASP A 60 -20.96 -6.38 48.12
C ASP A 60 -21.37 -7.84 47.83
N ASP A 61 -22.65 -8.07 47.57
CA ASP A 61 -23.25 -9.41 47.51
C ASP A 61 -23.48 -9.97 46.10
N GLY A 62 -23.13 -9.23 45.04
CA GLY A 62 -23.42 -9.60 43.65
C GLY A 62 -24.92 -9.55 43.30
N GLY A 63 -25.73 -8.92 44.14
CA GLY A 63 -27.17 -8.74 43.95
C GLY A 63 -27.55 -7.42 43.26
N GLU A 64 -28.83 -7.30 42.90
CA GLU A 64 -29.44 -6.04 42.46
C GLU A 64 -30.18 -5.37 43.62
N HIS A 65 -29.92 -4.09 43.84
CA HIS A 65 -30.44 -3.32 44.96
C HIS A 65 -31.23 -2.09 44.47
N VAL A 66 -32.28 -1.70 45.17
CA VAL A 66 -33.02 -0.45 44.91
C VAL A 66 -32.90 0.46 46.12
N ILE A 67 -32.39 1.67 45.90
CA ILE A 67 -32.22 2.69 46.94
C ILE A 67 -33.34 3.71 46.78
N ASN A 68 -34.32 3.66 47.68
CA ASN A 68 -35.52 4.51 47.66
C ASN A 68 -35.78 5.22 49.01
N THR A 69 -34.81 5.16 49.93
CA THR A 69 -34.82 5.84 51.23
C THR A 69 -33.48 6.51 51.52
N ALA A 70 -33.39 7.27 52.60
CA ALA A 70 -32.16 7.98 52.97
C ALA A 70 -31.09 7.07 53.61
N VAL A 71 -29.90 7.07 53.02
CA VAL A 71 -28.62 6.67 53.63
C VAL A 71 -27.95 7.95 54.12
N THR A 72 -27.73 8.13 55.43
CA THR A 72 -27.22 9.40 55.97
C THR A 72 -25.72 9.59 55.77
N GLY A 73 -24.94 8.53 55.62
CA GLY A 73 -23.50 8.61 55.33
C GLY A 73 -23.09 8.08 53.96
N HIS A 74 -21.86 7.58 53.88
CA HIS A 74 -21.22 7.08 52.64
C HIS A 74 -21.85 5.74 52.21
N LEU A 75 -22.15 5.63 50.91
CA LEU A 75 -22.61 4.38 50.29
C LEU A 75 -21.51 3.82 49.37
N VAL A 76 -21.16 2.55 49.55
CA VAL A 76 -20.20 1.82 48.70
C VAL A 76 -20.89 0.67 47.99
N ILE A 77 -20.63 0.51 46.69
CA ILE A 77 -21.07 -0.61 45.86
C ILE A 77 -19.82 -1.28 45.30
N ASP A 78 -19.48 -2.47 45.77
CA ASP A 78 -18.21 -3.12 45.46
C ASP A 78 -18.33 -4.64 45.49
N ASN A 79 -18.01 -5.33 44.39
CA ASN A 79 -17.82 -6.78 44.40
C ASN A 79 -16.57 -7.17 43.61
N SER A 80 -15.46 -6.56 43.98
CA SER A 80 -14.15 -6.66 43.31
C SER A 80 -13.59 -8.10 43.20
N ASP A 81 -14.07 -9.05 44.00
CA ASP A 81 -13.57 -10.44 44.05
C ASP A 81 -14.47 -11.49 43.36
N ALA A 82 -15.61 -11.11 42.76
CA ALA A 82 -16.59 -12.07 42.24
C ALA A 82 -16.85 -12.01 40.73
N ALA A 83 -17.29 -13.15 40.16
CA ALA A 83 -17.66 -13.29 38.75
C ALA A 83 -18.94 -12.51 38.35
N ALA A 84 -19.78 -12.16 39.32
CA ALA A 84 -21.04 -11.43 39.10
C ALA A 84 -20.99 -10.05 39.80
N PRO A 85 -21.29 -8.94 39.09
CA PRO A 85 -21.22 -7.61 39.66
C PRO A 85 -22.40 -7.32 40.62
N THR A 86 -22.15 -6.53 41.67
CA THR A 86 -23.25 -5.90 42.43
C THR A 86 -23.82 -4.75 41.62
N ALA A 87 -25.14 -4.63 41.57
CA ALA A 87 -25.83 -3.53 40.91
C ALA A 87 -26.75 -2.78 41.89
N ALA A 88 -26.81 -1.46 41.80
CA ALA A 88 -27.79 -0.66 42.55
C ALA A 88 -28.54 0.32 41.64
N GLU A 89 -29.80 0.58 41.99
CA GLU A 89 -30.68 1.53 41.32
C GLU A 89 -31.10 2.61 42.32
N LEU A 90 -30.60 3.83 42.17
CA LEU A 90 -31.03 5.00 42.95
C LEU A 90 -32.21 5.67 42.26
N ILE A 91 -33.36 5.72 42.95
CA ILE A 91 -34.61 6.25 42.42
C ILE A 91 -35.14 7.41 43.28
N THR A 92 -36.14 8.12 42.77
CA THR A 92 -36.82 9.22 43.48
C THR A 92 -37.29 8.77 44.86
N GLY A 93 -36.95 9.56 45.89
CA GLY A 93 -37.20 9.24 47.31
C GLY A 93 -35.97 8.67 48.03
N GLY A 94 -35.00 8.13 47.29
CA GLY A 94 -33.69 7.75 47.83
C GLY A 94 -32.72 8.93 47.91
N SER A 95 -31.87 8.93 48.95
CA SER A 95 -30.79 9.92 49.06
C SER A 95 -29.55 9.34 49.74
N VAL A 96 -28.37 9.77 49.33
CA VAL A 96 -27.09 9.50 50.00
C VAL A 96 -26.57 10.80 50.61
N GLY A 97 -26.42 10.83 51.92
CA GLY A 97 -26.11 12.03 52.69
C GLY A 97 -24.65 12.48 52.57
N GLN A 98 -23.77 11.60 52.09
CA GLN A 98 -22.37 11.89 51.76
C GLN A 98 -22.05 11.38 50.34
N ASN A 99 -20.85 10.82 50.13
CA ASN A 99 -20.41 10.30 48.84
C ASN A 99 -21.16 9.01 48.47
N LEU A 100 -21.13 8.66 47.20
CA LEU A 100 -21.49 7.33 46.69
C LEU A 100 -20.29 6.80 45.90
N SER A 101 -19.78 5.64 46.25
CA SER A 101 -18.66 5.00 45.57
C SER A 101 -19.06 3.70 44.87
N VAL A 102 -18.63 3.51 43.63
CA VAL A 102 -18.82 2.30 42.82
C VAL A 102 -17.45 1.75 42.44
N TYR A 103 -17.14 0.53 42.86
CA TYR A 103 -15.81 -0.06 42.67
C TYR A 103 -15.87 -1.40 41.93
N GLY A 104 -14.71 -1.84 41.44
CA GLY A 104 -14.56 -3.12 40.76
C GLY A 104 -15.34 -3.18 39.45
N ASN A 105 -16.16 -4.22 39.25
CA ASN A 105 -17.03 -4.39 38.07
C ASN A 105 -18.49 -3.96 38.33
N SER A 106 -18.75 -3.30 39.47
CA SER A 106 -20.09 -2.98 39.96
C SER A 106 -20.82 -1.94 39.11
N ILE A 107 -22.15 -1.89 39.25
CA ILE A 107 -23.01 -1.07 38.41
C ILE A 107 -23.92 -0.16 39.26
N LEU A 108 -24.03 1.11 38.88
CA LEU A 108 -25.02 2.03 39.42
C LEU A 108 -25.94 2.56 38.31
N TYR A 109 -27.24 2.51 38.56
CA TYR A 109 -28.27 3.19 37.77
C TYR A 109 -28.91 4.31 38.62
N MET A 110 -28.52 5.56 38.37
CA MET A 110 -29.23 6.73 38.89
C MET A 110 -30.37 7.09 37.94
N ARG A 111 -31.60 6.80 38.35
CA ARG A 111 -32.82 7.23 37.63
C ARG A 111 -33.51 8.43 38.28
N GLY A 112 -33.15 8.71 39.54
CA GLY A 112 -33.65 9.83 40.35
C GLY A 112 -32.81 9.94 41.63
N GLY A 113 -33.38 10.52 42.68
CA GLY A 113 -32.73 10.62 43.99
C GLY A 113 -31.61 11.67 44.05
N ASP A 114 -30.98 11.78 45.22
CA ASP A 114 -29.98 12.81 45.52
C ASP A 114 -28.72 12.19 46.16
N VAL A 115 -27.55 12.46 45.60
CA VAL A 115 -26.25 12.18 46.22
C VAL A 115 -25.68 13.52 46.65
N ARG A 116 -25.68 13.82 47.96
CA ARG A 116 -25.23 15.14 48.44
C ARG A 116 -23.74 15.39 48.22
N GLY A 117 -22.92 14.34 48.30
CA GLY A 117 -21.48 14.38 48.08
C GLY A 117 -21.05 13.99 46.68
N ASP A 118 -19.81 13.52 46.56
CA ASP A 118 -19.22 13.08 45.28
C ASP A 118 -19.72 11.69 44.87
N LEU A 119 -19.82 11.49 43.57
CA LEU A 119 -20.05 10.18 42.96
C LEU A 119 -18.73 9.65 42.41
N ASN A 120 -18.12 8.71 43.11
CA ASN A 120 -16.83 8.14 42.77
C ASN A 120 -17.02 6.79 42.07
N SER A 121 -16.40 6.61 40.91
CA SER A 121 -16.17 5.30 40.30
C SER A 121 -14.68 4.99 40.38
N GLY A 122 -14.30 3.87 41.00
CA GLY A 122 -12.91 3.42 41.19
C GLY A 122 -12.13 4.07 42.34
N TYR A 123 -10.97 3.49 42.71
CA TYR A 123 -10.16 3.88 43.88
C TYR A 123 -9.00 4.83 43.53
N TYR A 124 -8.77 5.86 44.36
CA TYR A 124 -7.68 6.83 44.18
C TYR A 124 -6.26 6.26 44.42
N LEU A 125 -6.13 5.21 45.25
CA LEU A 125 -4.83 4.77 45.81
C LEU A 125 -4.51 3.27 45.60
N GLY A 126 -5.29 2.53 44.82
CA GLY A 126 -5.11 1.08 44.62
C GLY A 126 -4.42 0.70 43.30
N PRO A 127 -3.63 -0.40 43.25
CA PRO A 127 -3.02 -0.91 42.01
C PRO A 127 -4.01 -1.60 41.06
N ASP A 128 -5.24 -1.88 41.50
CA ASP A 128 -6.21 -2.70 40.77
C ASP A 128 -7.00 -1.90 39.72
N TRP A 129 -7.23 -2.53 38.57
CA TRP A 129 -8.03 -1.97 37.47
C TRP A 129 -9.51 -1.96 37.87
N SER A 130 -10.17 -0.81 37.79
CA SER A 130 -11.62 -0.68 37.99
C SER A 130 -12.35 -0.75 36.64
N ARG A 131 -13.57 -1.27 36.64
CA ARG A 131 -14.47 -1.34 35.47
C ARG A 131 -15.91 -1.01 35.90
N ALA A 132 -16.04 -0.05 36.81
CA ALA A 132 -17.32 0.36 37.35
C ALA A 132 -18.15 0.99 36.23
N ARG A 133 -19.45 0.71 36.23
CA ARG A 133 -20.39 1.26 35.25
C ARG A 133 -21.42 2.12 35.96
N VAL A 134 -21.50 3.38 35.59
CA VAL A 134 -22.45 4.32 36.18
C VAL A 134 -23.32 4.93 35.09
N HIS A 135 -24.63 4.80 35.25
CA HIS A 135 -25.62 5.31 34.32
C HIS A 135 -26.52 6.32 35.05
N ILE A 136 -26.46 7.59 34.64
CA ILE A 136 -27.23 8.69 35.22
C ILE A 136 -28.24 9.15 34.19
N SER A 137 -29.52 8.88 34.46
CA SER A 137 -30.65 9.28 33.61
C SER A 137 -31.56 10.30 34.29
N GLY A 138 -31.39 10.52 35.59
CA GLY A 138 -32.12 11.50 36.40
C GLY A 138 -31.52 11.60 37.82
N GLY A 139 -32.01 12.55 38.62
CA GLY A 139 -31.48 12.81 39.97
C GLY A 139 -30.38 13.87 39.99
N THR A 140 -29.84 14.12 41.19
CA THR A 140 -28.82 15.15 41.45
C THR A 140 -27.59 14.52 42.09
N VAL A 141 -26.41 14.84 41.56
CA VAL A 141 -25.12 14.66 42.24
C VAL A 141 -24.66 16.04 42.70
N GLY A 142 -24.80 16.30 43.99
CA GLY A 142 -24.42 17.57 44.62
C GLY A 142 -22.91 17.84 44.60
N GLY A 143 -22.11 16.77 44.58
CA GLY A 143 -20.65 16.83 44.38
C GLY A 143 -20.23 16.59 42.93
N SER A 144 -18.96 16.25 42.77
CA SER A 144 -18.37 15.95 41.47
C SER A 144 -18.52 14.46 41.14
N ILE A 145 -18.64 14.16 39.85
CA ILE A 145 -18.47 12.80 39.35
C ILE A 145 -16.97 12.58 39.10
N HIS A 146 -16.41 11.59 39.76
CA HIS A 146 -15.01 11.18 39.59
C HIS A 146 -14.94 9.78 39.00
N THR A 147 -14.11 9.59 37.99
CA THR A 147 -13.78 8.26 37.46
C THR A 147 -12.32 7.93 37.73
N TRP A 148 -12.00 6.63 37.81
CA TRP A 148 -10.65 6.15 38.03
C TRP A 148 -10.36 4.87 37.24
N ARG A 149 -9.33 4.89 36.38
CA ARG A 149 -8.69 3.70 35.76
C ARG A 149 -9.66 2.57 35.33
N GLY A 150 -10.31 2.74 34.18
CA GLY A 150 -11.04 1.71 33.43
C GLY A 150 -12.56 1.79 33.52
N ASP A 151 -13.08 2.81 34.21
CA ASP A 151 -14.50 3.00 34.45
C ASP A 151 -15.26 3.58 33.26
N HIS A 152 -16.57 3.36 33.25
CA HIS A 152 -17.49 3.88 32.24
C HIS A 152 -18.66 4.62 32.88
N VAL A 153 -18.80 5.90 32.59
CA VAL A 153 -19.92 6.73 33.06
C VAL A 153 -20.71 7.27 31.89
N VAL A 154 -22.03 7.10 31.92
CA VAL A 154 -22.96 7.69 30.94
C VAL A 154 -23.95 8.58 31.67
N MET A 155 -23.96 9.87 31.32
CA MET A 155 -24.96 10.83 31.76
C MET A 155 -25.89 11.16 30.60
N SER A 156 -27.14 10.72 30.67
CA SER A 156 -28.19 11.01 29.69
C SER A 156 -29.27 11.96 30.24
N GLY A 157 -29.19 12.33 31.51
CA GLY A 157 -30.12 13.21 32.21
C GLY A 157 -29.61 13.55 33.61
N GLY A 158 -30.44 14.19 34.44
CA GLY A 158 -30.07 14.61 35.80
C GLY A 158 -29.11 15.82 35.83
N SER A 159 -28.57 16.11 37.01
CA SER A 159 -27.56 17.15 37.19
C SER A 159 -26.37 16.70 38.03
N ALA A 160 -25.21 17.30 37.75
CA ALA A 160 -23.99 17.11 38.53
C ALA A 160 -23.25 18.45 38.71
N SER A 161 -22.58 18.63 39.85
CA SER A 161 -21.81 19.86 40.08
C SER A 161 -20.57 19.96 39.21
N ALA A 162 -19.88 18.85 38.93
CA ALA A 162 -18.76 18.80 37.99
C ALA A 162 -18.51 17.35 37.54
N VAL A 163 -17.68 17.17 36.51
CA VAL A 163 -17.22 15.84 36.06
C VAL A 163 -15.71 15.90 35.87
N ASP A 164 -14.95 15.16 36.68
CA ASP A 164 -13.51 15.03 36.50
C ASP A 164 -13.16 13.56 36.20
N VAL A 165 -12.76 13.31 34.95
CA VAL A 165 -12.32 12.02 34.44
C VAL A 165 -10.82 11.86 34.71
N LYS A 166 -10.45 10.88 35.52
CA LYS A 166 -9.05 10.64 35.95
C LYS A 166 -8.65 9.19 35.73
N GLY A 167 -7.42 8.96 35.28
CA GLY A 167 -6.95 7.65 34.81
C GLY A 167 -7.76 7.09 33.64
N PRO A 168 -7.20 6.17 32.82
CA PRO A 168 -7.79 5.77 31.55
C PRO A 168 -9.24 5.28 31.69
N SER A 169 -10.22 6.15 31.47
CA SER A 169 -11.66 5.91 31.69
C SER A 169 -12.47 6.47 30.53
N MET A 170 -13.73 6.06 30.41
CA MET A 170 -14.64 6.54 29.37
C MET A 170 -15.84 7.24 29.99
N VAL A 171 -16.10 8.49 29.59
CA VAL A 171 -17.30 9.22 30.01
C VAL A 171 -18.06 9.75 28.81
N ALA A 172 -19.36 9.53 28.77
CA ALA A 172 -20.26 10.04 27.74
C ALA A 172 -21.36 10.91 28.37
N ILE A 173 -21.45 12.17 27.93
CA ILE A 173 -22.54 13.09 28.26
C ILE A 173 -23.41 13.22 27.01
N THR A 174 -24.63 12.72 27.13
CA THR A 174 -25.65 12.65 26.06
C THR A 174 -26.89 13.47 26.41
N GLY A 175 -27.00 13.93 27.66
CA GLY A 175 -28.10 14.76 28.17
C GLY A 175 -27.86 15.18 29.63
N GLY A 176 -28.75 16.00 30.20
CA GLY A 176 -28.63 16.53 31.56
C GLY A 176 -27.82 17.83 31.65
N THR A 177 -27.55 18.29 32.88
CA THR A 177 -26.81 19.53 33.16
C THR A 177 -25.58 19.30 34.03
N VAL A 178 -24.42 19.78 33.60
CA VAL A 178 -23.24 19.88 34.46
C VAL A 178 -22.97 21.35 34.76
N HIS A 179 -23.05 21.71 36.03
CA HIS A 179 -22.96 23.10 36.49
C HIS A 179 -21.52 23.64 36.51
N GLY A 180 -20.54 22.75 36.66
CA GLY A 180 -19.12 23.05 36.77
C GLY A 180 -18.34 22.60 35.53
N ILE A 181 -17.01 22.69 35.64
CA ILE A 181 -16.11 22.32 34.54
C ILE A 181 -16.12 20.79 34.38
N VAL A 182 -16.17 20.34 33.12
CA VAL A 182 -15.87 18.95 32.77
C VAL A 182 -14.39 18.86 32.42
N ARG A 183 -13.62 18.01 33.10
CA ARG A 183 -12.19 17.82 32.84
C ARG A 183 -11.83 16.38 32.59
N CYS A 184 -10.92 16.16 31.65
CA CYS A 184 -10.39 14.85 31.32
C CYS A 184 -8.87 14.82 31.47
N TRP A 185 -8.33 13.79 32.11
CA TRP A 185 -6.89 13.63 32.38
C TRP A 185 -6.42 12.20 32.18
N GLN A 186 -5.12 12.02 31.99
CA GLN A 186 -4.41 10.73 32.09
C GLN A 186 -4.96 9.64 31.14
N GLN A 187 -4.82 9.85 29.83
CA GLN A 187 -5.17 8.87 28.79
C GLN A 187 -6.64 8.44 28.78
N SER A 188 -7.54 9.37 29.09
CA SER A 188 -8.98 9.12 29.17
C SER A 188 -9.72 9.49 27.89
N GLN A 189 -10.96 9.04 27.79
CA GLN A 189 -11.87 9.34 26.68
C GLN A 189 -13.13 10.04 27.18
N LEU A 190 -13.51 11.12 26.51
CA LEU A 190 -14.69 11.91 26.86
C LEU A 190 -15.52 12.22 25.61
N ALA A 191 -16.82 12.00 25.67
CA ALA A 191 -17.74 12.29 24.57
C ALA A 191 -18.86 13.22 25.02
N LEU A 192 -19.09 14.30 24.28
CA LEU A 192 -20.24 15.18 24.42
C LEU A 192 -21.09 15.11 23.14
N SER A 193 -22.33 14.66 23.27
CA SER A 193 -23.28 14.57 22.15
C SER A 193 -24.62 15.24 22.43
N GLY A 194 -24.86 15.66 23.67
CA GLY A 194 -26.07 16.35 24.11
C GLY A 194 -25.93 16.88 25.55
N GLY A 195 -26.97 17.53 26.06
CA GLY A 195 -26.95 18.14 27.41
C GLY A 195 -26.33 19.55 27.43
N THR A 196 -26.31 20.14 28.63
CA THR A 196 -25.83 21.50 28.87
C THR A 196 -24.65 21.48 29.85
N LEU A 197 -23.51 21.99 29.39
CA LEU A 197 -22.37 22.28 30.24
C LEU A 197 -22.34 23.79 30.50
N GLU A 198 -22.58 24.19 31.75
CA GLU A 198 -22.62 25.60 32.14
C GLU A 198 -21.22 26.24 32.19
N ARG A 199 -20.18 25.42 32.08
CA ARG A 199 -18.77 25.83 32.08
C ARG A 199 -17.98 25.15 30.96
N ALA A 200 -16.65 25.30 31.00
CA ALA A 200 -15.77 24.79 29.97
C ALA A 200 -15.70 23.26 29.92
N PHE A 201 -15.41 22.75 28.72
CA PHE A 201 -15.13 21.35 28.45
C PHE A 201 -13.63 21.17 28.16
N GLY A 202 -12.91 20.61 29.12
CA GLY A 202 -11.46 20.57 29.17
C GLY A 202 -10.84 19.18 29.00
N VAL A 203 -9.80 19.05 28.19
CA VAL A 203 -9.15 17.75 27.89
C VAL A 203 -7.63 17.86 27.99
N GLY A 204 -7.04 17.05 28.88
CA GLY A 204 -5.65 17.11 29.29
C GLY A 204 -4.98 15.74 29.49
N GLY A 205 -3.67 15.74 29.71
CA GLY A 205 -2.91 14.54 30.12
C GLY A 205 -2.95 13.38 29.13
N THR A 206 -2.79 13.68 27.83
CA THR A 206 -2.75 12.68 26.74
C THR A 206 -4.11 12.00 26.51
N SER A 207 -5.19 12.75 26.72
CA SER A 207 -6.57 12.25 26.58
C SER A 207 -7.17 12.57 25.21
N VAL A 208 -8.29 11.91 24.88
CA VAL A 208 -9.04 12.16 23.63
C VAL A 208 -10.47 12.55 23.96
N ALA A 209 -11.03 13.51 23.21
CA ALA A 209 -12.45 13.82 23.30
C ALA A 209 -13.14 14.01 21.95
N THR A 210 -14.45 13.80 21.95
CA THR A 210 -15.34 14.09 20.82
C THR A 210 -16.47 15.00 21.26
N VAL A 211 -16.79 16.00 20.42
CA VAL A 211 -17.93 16.90 20.60
C VAL A 211 -18.75 16.87 19.33
N SER A 212 -19.94 16.27 19.40
CA SER A 212 -20.84 16.09 18.26
C SER A 212 -22.20 16.76 18.46
N GLY A 213 -22.45 17.37 19.62
CA GLY A 213 -23.71 18.00 20.00
C GLY A 213 -23.68 18.54 21.43
N GLY A 214 -24.81 19.05 21.93
CA GLY A 214 -24.91 19.68 23.26
C GLY A 214 -24.51 21.16 23.28
N THR A 215 -24.57 21.78 24.45
CA THR A 215 -24.23 23.20 24.65
C THR A 215 -23.07 23.34 25.63
N VAL A 216 -22.06 24.15 25.29
CA VAL A 216 -20.93 24.49 26.15
C VAL A 216 -20.83 26.01 26.30
N GLN A 217 -21.06 26.52 27.52
CA GLN A 217 -21.16 27.97 27.74
C GLN A 217 -19.80 28.69 27.68
N GLU A 218 -18.76 28.19 28.38
CA GLU A 218 -17.47 28.90 28.51
C GLU A 218 -16.44 28.53 27.44
N GLY A 219 -16.65 27.44 26.70
CA GLY A 219 -15.81 27.04 25.57
C GLY A 219 -15.05 25.72 25.74
N LEU A 220 -14.13 25.47 24.81
CA LEU A 220 -13.41 24.19 24.65
C LEU A 220 -11.92 24.37 24.92
N TRP A 221 -11.38 23.61 25.88
CA TRP A 221 -9.98 23.75 26.29
C TRP A 221 -9.22 22.44 26.12
N THR A 222 -8.02 22.49 25.53
CA THR A 222 -7.11 21.34 25.47
C THR A 222 -5.72 21.72 25.98
N TRP A 223 -5.02 20.78 26.60
CA TRP A 223 -3.64 20.95 27.05
C TRP A 223 -2.87 19.61 27.15
N GLY A 224 -1.56 19.68 27.35
CA GLY A 224 -0.67 18.52 27.33
C GLY A 224 -0.60 17.93 25.92
N GLU A 225 -0.61 16.61 25.78
CA GLU A 225 -0.59 15.92 24.47
C GLU A 225 -1.98 15.37 24.08
N SER A 226 -3.02 16.18 24.28
CA SER A 226 -4.41 15.73 24.16
C SER A 226 -5.05 16.15 22.84
N ASN A 227 -6.04 15.38 22.37
CA ASN A 227 -6.76 15.63 21.12
C ASN A 227 -8.26 15.76 21.33
N MET A 228 -8.88 16.78 20.73
CA MET A 228 -10.33 16.94 20.70
C MET A 228 -10.80 17.04 19.25
N THR A 229 -11.80 16.25 18.87
CA THR A 229 -12.48 16.37 17.56
C THR A 229 -13.87 16.94 17.75
N VAL A 230 -14.19 17.99 17.02
CA VAL A 230 -15.44 18.74 17.11
C VAL A 230 -16.13 18.69 15.76
N THR A 231 -17.29 18.04 15.73
CA THR A 231 -18.13 17.90 14.54
C THR A 231 -19.47 18.59 14.68
N GLY A 232 -19.89 19.00 15.88
CA GLY A 232 -21.18 19.67 16.14
C GLY A 232 -21.26 20.24 17.56
N GLY A 233 -22.41 20.84 17.91
CA GLY A 233 -22.69 21.44 19.22
C GLY A 233 -22.66 22.98 19.25
N ASP A 234 -23.41 23.55 20.20
CA ASP A 234 -23.48 25.00 20.47
C ASP A 234 -22.36 25.41 21.43
N ILE A 235 -21.21 25.80 20.86
CA ILE A 235 -20.04 26.28 21.59
C ILE A 235 -20.12 27.81 21.68
N ARG A 236 -20.31 28.35 22.89
CA ARG A 236 -20.55 29.79 23.07
C ARG A 236 -19.31 30.59 23.45
N GLY A 237 -18.38 29.97 24.18
CA GLY A 237 -17.14 30.62 24.63
C GLY A 237 -15.93 30.26 23.78
N ASP A 238 -14.73 30.52 24.29
CA ASP A 238 -13.49 30.48 23.52
C ASP A 238 -13.04 29.04 23.19
N ILE A 239 -12.33 28.90 22.07
CA ILE A 239 -11.63 27.67 21.71
C ILE A 239 -10.14 27.84 22.03
N ARG A 240 -9.63 27.06 22.97
CA ARG A 240 -8.26 27.19 23.48
C ARG A 240 -7.48 25.89 23.30
N SER A 241 -6.46 25.92 22.46
CA SER A 241 -5.51 24.83 22.28
C SER A 241 -4.17 25.19 22.92
N GLY A 242 -3.90 24.63 24.11
CA GLY A 242 -2.70 24.89 24.90
C GLY A 242 -3.00 25.50 26.27
N GLY A 243 -2.35 24.97 27.31
CA GLY A 243 -2.49 25.44 28.70
C GLY A 243 -1.45 26.50 29.09
N ASP A 244 -1.65 27.16 30.24
CA ASP A 244 -0.82 28.27 30.74
C ASP A 244 0.57 27.84 31.27
N GLY A 245 0.92 26.55 31.20
CA GLY A 245 2.05 25.91 31.88
C GLY A 245 3.34 25.70 31.07
N GLY A 246 3.53 26.40 29.95
CA GLY A 246 4.79 26.39 29.18
C GLY A 246 4.95 25.23 28.18
N ASP A 247 4.62 23.99 28.55
CA ASP A 247 4.83 22.80 27.69
C ASP A 247 3.53 22.08 27.32
N SER A 248 2.85 22.55 26.27
CA SER A 248 1.64 21.91 25.73
C SER A 248 1.76 21.66 24.23
N ASN A 249 1.27 20.52 23.75
CA ASN A 249 1.26 20.10 22.34
C ASN A 249 -0.09 19.45 21.99
N SER A 250 -1.18 20.14 22.36
CA SER A 250 -2.54 19.63 22.20
C SER A 250 -3.12 19.99 20.83
N THR A 251 -4.16 19.30 20.42
CA THR A 251 -4.85 19.56 19.15
C THR A 251 -6.36 19.66 19.33
N ILE A 252 -6.96 20.70 18.77
CA ILE A 252 -8.41 20.76 18.51
C ILE A 252 -8.64 20.64 17.00
N ILE A 253 -9.41 19.65 16.58
CA ILE A 253 -9.79 19.40 15.19
C ILE A 253 -11.24 19.84 15.00
N LEU A 254 -11.47 20.85 14.17
CA LEU A 254 -12.78 21.35 13.80
C LEU A 254 -13.15 20.81 12.41
N VAL A 255 -14.24 20.07 12.32
CA VAL A 255 -14.71 19.47 11.07
C VAL A 255 -15.97 20.20 10.62
N GLY A 256 -15.93 20.80 9.42
CA GLY A 256 -17.00 21.67 8.96
C GLY A 256 -16.72 22.31 7.60
N SER A 257 -17.37 23.44 7.34
CA SER A 257 -17.26 24.18 6.08
C SER A 257 -17.38 25.70 6.30
N GLY A 258 -16.96 26.47 5.30
CA GLY A 258 -17.10 27.93 5.32
C GLY A 258 -16.29 28.64 6.40
N PHE A 259 -15.14 28.09 6.80
CA PHE A 259 -14.33 28.67 7.86
C PHE A 259 -13.72 30.02 7.44
N ALA A 260 -13.79 30.99 8.34
CA ALA A 260 -13.16 32.30 8.18
C ALA A 260 -12.61 32.81 9.52
N ILE A 261 -11.42 33.39 9.51
CA ILE A 261 -10.76 34.00 10.68
C ILE A 261 -10.81 35.52 10.50
N ASP A 262 -11.35 36.23 11.48
CA ASP A 262 -11.56 37.69 11.45
C ASP A 262 -12.30 38.17 10.17
N GLY A 263 -13.25 37.34 9.71
CA GLY A 263 -14.05 37.60 8.51
C GLY A 263 -13.33 37.30 7.19
N VAL A 264 -12.07 36.87 7.22
CA VAL A 264 -11.31 36.46 6.03
C VAL A 264 -11.51 34.95 5.80
N PRO A 265 -12.08 34.52 4.66
CA PRO A 265 -12.21 33.11 4.32
C PRO A 265 -10.84 32.42 4.36
N THR A 266 -10.76 31.27 5.03
CA THR A 266 -9.51 30.55 5.19
C THR A 266 -9.61 29.11 4.72
N GLY A 267 -8.49 28.54 4.28
CA GLY A 267 -8.41 27.16 3.81
C GLY A 267 -8.42 26.13 4.94
N TYR A 268 -8.66 24.87 4.58
CA TYR A 268 -8.39 23.74 5.48
C TYR A 268 -6.89 23.59 5.71
N GLY A 269 -6.49 23.17 6.91
CA GLY A 269 -5.08 23.13 7.28
C GLY A 269 -4.84 23.11 8.78
N ILE A 270 -3.57 23.22 9.15
CA ILE A 270 -3.11 23.26 10.54
C ILE A 270 -2.69 24.70 10.87
N TYR A 271 -3.19 25.22 11.97
CA TYR A 271 -2.86 26.52 12.54
C TYR A 271 -2.11 26.29 13.84
N TYR A 272 -0.93 26.86 13.96
CA TYR A 272 -0.02 26.70 15.08
C TYR A 272 -0.01 27.96 15.96
N ALA A 273 0.52 27.85 17.18
CA ALA A 273 0.74 29.00 18.04
C ALA A 273 1.62 30.09 17.39
N SER A 274 2.53 29.70 16.47
CA SER A 274 3.35 30.63 15.69
C SER A 274 2.55 31.51 14.73
N ASP A 275 1.31 31.14 14.43
CA ASP A 275 0.41 31.89 13.55
C ASP A 275 -0.40 32.94 14.33
N CYS A 276 -0.27 32.96 15.67
CA CYS A 276 -1.01 33.83 16.56
C CYS A 276 -0.21 35.08 16.97
N ALA A 277 -0.91 36.19 17.20
CA ALA A 277 -0.37 37.35 17.92
C ALA A 277 -0.75 37.24 19.40
N GLU A 278 0.23 37.15 20.30
CA GLU A 278 -0.01 36.99 21.76
C GLU A 278 -0.99 35.85 22.07
N ASP A 279 -0.73 34.66 21.53
CA ASP A 279 -1.55 33.45 21.63
C ASP A 279 -2.94 33.52 20.97
N TYR A 280 -3.35 34.66 20.42
CA TYR A 280 -4.65 34.86 19.77
C TYR A 280 -4.57 34.67 18.26
N LEU A 281 -5.35 33.73 17.72
CA LEU A 281 -5.42 33.46 16.28
C LEU A 281 -6.40 34.40 15.58
N GLY A 282 -7.51 34.76 16.25
CA GLY A 282 -8.59 35.53 15.67
C GLY A 282 -9.97 34.96 15.98
N ARG A 283 -11.01 35.66 15.52
CA ARG A 283 -12.40 35.23 15.65
C ARG A 283 -12.74 34.26 14.54
N LEU A 284 -12.93 32.99 14.89
CA LEU A 284 -13.30 31.93 13.95
C LEU A 284 -14.81 31.89 13.75
N THR A 285 -15.20 31.90 12.48
CA THR A 285 -16.56 31.64 12.02
C THR A 285 -16.57 30.47 11.06
N GLY A 286 -17.72 29.82 10.90
CA GLY A 286 -17.92 28.69 9.99
C GLY A 286 -19.06 27.80 10.47
N GLN A 287 -19.41 26.77 9.70
CA GLN A 287 -20.43 25.80 10.08
C GLN A 287 -19.78 24.44 10.36
N LEU A 288 -19.99 23.88 11.55
CA LEU A 288 -19.57 22.52 11.88
C LEU A 288 -20.35 21.48 11.06
N ALA A 289 -19.81 20.27 10.92
CA ALA A 289 -20.43 19.19 10.15
C ALA A 289 -21.85 18.80 10.63
N GLY A 290 -22.16 19.03 11.91
CA GLY A 290 -23.48 18.84 12.53
C GLY A 290 -24.49 19.94 12.21
N GLY A 291 -24.05 21.03 11.58
CA GLY A 291 -24.88 22.14 11.13
C GLY A 291 -24.83 23.38 12.03
N GLU A 292 -24.25 23.30 13.22
CA GLU A 292 -24.11 24.45 14.12
C GLU A 292 -23.03 25.43 13.66
N TYR A 293 -23.22 26.72 13.95
CA TYR A 293 -22.28 27.78 13.56
C TYR A 293 -21.28 28.07 14.68
N LEU A 294 -20.01 28.21 14.30
CA LEU A 294 -18.96 28.76 15.13
C LEU A 294 -18.97 30.29 15.06
N HIS A 295 -18.78 30.92 16.22
CA HIS A 295 -18.59 32.36 16.37
C HIS A 295 -17.66 32.64 17.56
N ASN A 296 -16.49 32.01 17.57
CA ASN A 296 -15.66 31.84 18.76
C ASN A 296 -14.28 32.47 18.58
N ASP A 297 -13.77 33.06 19.65
CA ASP A 297 -12.38 33.52 19.70
C ASP A 297 -11.45 32.31 19.90
N VAL A 298 -10.39 32.23 19.09
CA VAL A 298 -9.47 31.08 19.08
C VAL A 298 -8.11 31.49 19.64
N PHE A 299 -7.64 30.72 20.61
CA PHE A 299 -6.33 30.89 21.23
C PHE A 299 -5.49 29.62 21.07
N ILE A 300 -4.23 29.78 20.66
CA ILE A 300 -3.28 28.67 20.47
C ILE A 300 -1.95 29.00 21.17
N ARG A 301 -1.48 28.09 22.01
CA ARG A 301 -0.27 28.27 22.85
C ARG A 301 0.74 27.15 22.73
N SER A 302 2.00 27.46 23.02
CA SER A 302 3.12 26.51 23.05
C SER A 302 3.24 25.71 21.74
N GLY A 303 3.43 24.39 21.79
CA GLY A 303 3.46 23.51 20.60
C GLY A 303 2.07 23.08 20.11
N SER A 304 1.00 23.65 20.65
CA SER A 304 -0.37 23.21 20.36
C SER A 304 -0.86 23.75 19.00
N ARG A 305 -1.98 23.19 18.52
CA ARG A 305 -2.53 23.52 17.20
C ARG A 305 -4.05 23.42 17.14
N VAL A 306 -4.63 24.11 16.15
CA VAL A 306 -6.01 23.92 15.70
C VAL A 306 -5.99 23.43 14.26
N VAL A 307 -6.80 22.43 13.94
CA VAL A 307 -6.87 21.83 12.60
C VAL A 307 -8.25 22.02 12.04
N LEU A 308 -8.36 22.69 10.89
CA LEU A 308 -9.61 22.83 10.15
C LEU A 308 -9.69 21.73 9.09
N LYS A 309 -10.76 20.92 9.11
CA LYS A 309 -11.01 19.84 8.14
C LYS A 309 -12.38 19.99 7.46
N PRO A 310 -12.52 19.61 6.18
CA PRO A 310 -13.81 19.57 5.51
C PRO A 310 -14.73 18.54 6.17
N ALA A 311 -16.04 18.84 6.20
CA ALA A 311 -17.06 17.82 6.41
C ALA A 311 -17.02 16.76 5.29
N PRO A 312 -17.37 15.49 5.56
CA PRO A 312 -17.55 14.50 4.50
C PRO A 312 -18.55 15.02 3.45
N ALA A 313 -18.20 14.89 2.17
CA ALA A 313 -19.05 15.36 1.08
C ALA A 313 -20.41 14.63 1.11
N ALA A 314 -21.51 15.38 1.09
CA ALA A 314 -22.85 14.81 0.99
C ALA A 314 -23.05 14.17 -0.39
N ASN A 315 -23.79 13.05 -0.45
CA ASN A 315 -24.10 12.38 -1.70
C ASN A 315 -25.37 12.97 -2.32
N THR A 316 -25.35 13.19 -3.63
CA THR A 316 -26.55 13.43 -4.44
C THR A 316 -26.68 12.32 -5.49
N ALA A 317 -27.84 11.67 -5.52
CA ALA A 317 -28.09 10.52 -6.37
C ALA A 317 -28.71 10.95 -7.69
N TRP A 318 -28.35 10.23 -8.75
CA TRP A 318 -29.01 10.34 -10.05
C TRP A 318 -30.36 9.62 -9.99
N ASP A 319 -31.44 10.31 -10.37
CA ASP A 319 -32.82 9.84 -10.15
C ASP A 319 -33.61 9.59 -11.45
N VAL A 320 -33.02 9.87 -12.61
CA VAL A 320 -33.69 9.73 -13.91
C VAL A 320 -33.06 8.62 -14.76
N SER A 321 -33.85 7.99 -15.63
CA SER A 321 -33.36 6.92 -16.51
C SER A 321 -32.24 7.39 -17.45
N THR A 322 -32.38 8.59 -18.01
CA THR A 322 -31.39 9.27 -18.85
C THR A 322 -31.49 10.79 -18.74
N GLY A 323 -30.37 11.51 -18.84
CA GLY A 323 -30.36 12.96 -18.77
C GLY A 323 -28.97 13.59 -18.79
N HIS A 324 -28.92 14.91 -19.00
CA HIS A 324 -27.67 15.68 -18.98
C HIS A 324 -27.21 15.95 -17.53
N VAL A 325 -25.92 15.75 -17.22
CA VAL A 325 -25.40 15.88 -15.83
C VAL A 325 -25.57 17.27 -15.24
N LEU A 326 -25.61 18.32 -16.06
CA LEU A 326 -25.80 19.71 -15.62
C LEU A 326 -27.25 20.09 -15.30
N GLN A 327 -28.22 19.21 -15.52
CA GLN A 327 -29.61 19.49 -15.23
C GLN A 327 -29.91 19.14 -13.76
N ALA A 328 -30.10 20.17 -12.93
CA ALA A 328 -30.30 20.03 -11.48
C ALA A 328 -31.48 19.10 -11.11
N SER A 329 -32.56 19.07 -11.90
CA SER A 329 -33.73 18.22 -11.65
C SER A 329 -33.51 16.72 -11.89
N ASN A 330 -32.35 16.33 -12.44
CA ASN A 330 -31.98 14.92 -12.61
C ASN A 330 -31.33 14.32 -11.34
N TRP A 331 -31.08 15.15 -10.32
CA TRP A 331 -30.39 14.80 -9.09
C TRP A 331 -31.30 14.93 -7.88
N SER A 332 -31.18 14.01 -6.93
CA SER A 332 -32.01 13.92 -5.72
C SER A 332 -31.92 15.16 -4.82
N ASP A 333 -30.78 15.84 -4.83
CA ASP A 333 -30.49 17.02 -4.01
C ASP A 333 -29.96 18.18 -4.87
N GLY A 334 -30.48 18.31 -6.10
CA GLY A 334 -30.01 19.31 -7.06
C GLY A 334 -28.61 19.03 -7.59
N LEU A 335 -28.14 19.90 -8.48
CA LEU A 335 -26.86 19.75 -9.19
C LEU A 335 -25.69 19.62 -8.20
N PRO A 336 -24.92 18.52 -8.17
CA PRO A 336 -23.73 18.42 -7.33
C PRO A 336 -22.69 19.50 -7.67
N ASP A 337 -21.91 19.86 -6.66
CA ASP A 337 -20.81 20.80 -6.72
C ASP A 337 -19.53 20.18 -6.13
N SER A 338 -18.43 20.93 -6.07
CA SER A 338 -17.13 20.45 -5.59
C SER A 338 -17.11 19.93 -4.14
N ASN A 339 -18.17 20.18 -3.36
CA ASN A 339 -18.31 19.69 -1.98
C ASN A 339 -19.28 18.51 -1.87
N ARG A 340 -19.91 18.07 -2.96
CA ARG A 340 -20.87 16.97 -2.99
C ARG A 340 -20.41 15.84 -3.92
N ASN A 341 -20.72 14.61 -3.54
CA ASN A 341 -20.46 13.44 -4.36
C ASN A 341 -21.65 13.20 -5.31
N ALA A 342 -21.35 12.89 -6.57
CA ALA A 342 -22.32 12.43 -7.55
C ALA A 342 -22.39 10.89 -7.55
N LEU A 343 -23.60 10.33 -7.38
CA LEU A 343 -23.82 8.88 -7.37
C LEU A 343 -24.77 8.47 -8.50
N ILE A 344 -24.28 7.69 -9.47
CA ILE A 344 -25.05 7.25 -10.64
C ILE A 344 -25.21 5.74 -10.58
N ASN A 345 -26.42 5.26 -10.29
CA ASN A 345 -26.76 3.86 -9.99
C ASN A 345 -28.06 3.43 -10.70
N GLY A 346 -28.57 2.22 -10.41
CA GLY A 346 -29.91 1.75 -10.79
C GLY A 346 -30.05 1.31 -12.26
N GLY A 347 -28.96 1.06 -12.95
CA GLY A 347 -28.94 0.83 -14.41
C GLY A 347 -29.22 2.09 -15.23
N GLN A 348 -29.22 3.25 -14.60
CA GLN A 348 -29.47 4.53 -15.23
C GLN A 348 -28.22 5.04 -15.98
N SER A 349 -28.45 5.94 -16.93
CA SER A 349 -27.39 6.55 -17.76
C SER A 349 -27.39 8.06 -17.61
N ALA A 350 -26.22 8.68 -17.49
CA ALA A 350 -26.07 10.12 -17.61
C ALA A 350 -25.23 10.47 -18.84
N PHE A 351 -25.41 11.66 -19.40
CA PHE A 351 -24.55 12.16 -20.47
C PHE A 351 -24.05 13.58 -20.23
N MET A 352 -22.88 13.87 -20.81
CA MET A 352 -22.24 15.17 -20.81
C MET A 352 -21.85 15.54 -22.24
N SER A 353 -22.43 16.62 -22.76
CA SER A 353 -22.22 17.07 -24.15
C SER A 353 -21.74 18.52 -24.24
N GLY A 354 -21.27 19.10 -23.13
CA GLY A 354 -20.75 20.47 -23.06
C GLY A 354 -20.90 21.11 -21.67
N GLY A 355 -20.16 22.18 -21.39
CA GLY A 355 -20.15 22.88 -20.10
C GLY A 355 -19.12 22.33 -19.10
N VAL A 356 -19.25 22.68 -17.81
CA VAL A 356 -18.34 22.27 -16.73
C VAL A 356 -19.12 21.57 -15.62
N PHE A 357 -18.80 20.31 -15.35
CA PHE A 357 -19.38 19.51 -14.27
C PHE A 357 -18.34 19.29 -13.16
N SER A 358 -18.47 19.99 -12.04
CA SER A 358 -17.51 19.94 -10.93
C SER A 358 -18.10 19.26 -9.71
N VAL A 359 -17.45 18.20 -9.22
CA VAL A 359 -17.91 17.40 -8.09
C VAL A 359 -16.78 17.03 -7.12
N SER A 360 -17.10 16.63 -5.90
CA SER A 360 -16.11 16.07 -4.98
C SER A 360 -15.62 14.71 -5.49
N SER A 361 -16.52 13.73 -5.52
CA SER A 361 -16.31 12.43 -6.13
C SER A 361 -17.45 12.13 -7.09
N ILE A 362 -17.18 11.34 -8.13
CA ILE A 362 -18.23 10.75 -8.95
C ILE A 362 -18.11 9.24 -8.84
N THR A 363 -19.23 8.59 -8.55
CA THR A 363 -19.32 7.13 -8.42
C THR A 363 -20.34 6.62 -9.42
N ILE A 364 -19.89 5.79 -10.35
CA ILE A 364 -20.70 5.22 -11.43
C ILE A 364 -20.82 3.72 -11.18
N GLY A 365 -22.02 3.25 -10.86
CA GLY A 365 -22.29 1.86 -10.50
C GLY A 365 -21.65 1.46 -9.18
N ASP A 366 -22.11 2.04 -8.06
CA ASP A 366 -21.67 1.69 -6.71
C ASP A 366 -22.26 0.34 -6.25
N SER A 367 -23.55 0.27 -5.96
CA SER A 367 -24.24 -0.94 -5.47
C SER A 367 -24.99 -1.70 -6.56
N THR A 368 -25.22 -1.06 -7.70
CA THR A 368 -25.94 -1.58 -8.87
C THR A 368 -25.23 -1.10 -10.14
N SER A 369 -25.82 -1.33 -11.32
CA SER A 369 -25.21 -0.80 -12.54
C SER A 369 -25.36 0.71 -12.67
N GLY A 370 -24.46 1.38 -13.38
CA GLY A 370 -24.57 2.80 -13.72
C GLY A 370 -23.70 3.14 -14.94
N ALA A 371 -24.12 4.13 -15.74
CA ALA A 371 -23.41 4.49 -16.95
C ALA A 371 -23.28 6.01 -17.15
N VAL A 372 -22.13 6.44 -17.69
CA VAL A 372 -21.92 7.83 -18.13
C VAL A 372 -21.31 7.86 -19.53
N SER A 373 -21.81 8.74 -20.38
CA SER A 373 -21.22 9.04 -21.69
C SER A 373 -20.84 10.52 -21.78
N GLN A 374 -19.60 10.82 -22.13
CA GLN A 374 -19.10 12.17 -22.31
C GLN A 374 -18.62 12.35 -23.75
N SER A 375 -19.24 13.25 -24.48
CA SER A 375 -18.86 13.60 -25.86
C SER A 375 -18.16 14.96 -25.94
N ASP A 376 -18.40 15.86 -24.99
CA ASP A 376 -17.77 17.18 -24.92
C ASP A 376 -17.84 17.74 -23.48
N GLY A 377 -17.26 18.91 -23.24
CA GLY A 377 -17.25 19.59 -21.95
C GLY A 377 -16.19 19.05 -20.97
N LEU A 378 -16.09 19.70 -19.81
CA LEU A 378 -15.09 19.41 -18.78
C LEU A 378 -15.75 18.82 -17.52
N THR A 379 -15.33 17.63 -17.11
CA THR A 379 -15.67 17.03 -15.82
C THR A 379 -14.49 17.21 -14.87
N VAL A 380 -14.70 17.87 -13.72
CA VAL A 380 -13.69 18.07 -12.68
C VAL A 380 -14.10 17.31 -11.41
N VAL A 381 -13.25 16.39 -10.98
CA VAL A 381 -13.46 15.55 -9.79
C VAL A 381 -12.36 15.83 -8.79
N SER A 382 -12.66 16.59 -7.73
CA SER A 382 -11.63 17.05 -6.79
C SER A 382 -11.03 15.93 -5.93
N ASN A 383 -11.69 14.77 -5.87
CA ASN A 383 -11.27 13.61 -5.10
C ASN A 383 -11.21 12.33 -5.97
N VAL A 384 -12.26 11.51 -6.00
CA VAL A 384 -12.20 10.19 -6.66
C VAL A 384 -13.19 10.08 -7.83
N PHE A 385 -12.67 9.74 -9.00
CA PHE A 385 -13.44 9.19 -10.11
C PHE A 385 -13.54 7.66 -9.95
N LEU A 386 -14.73 7.17 -9.62
CA LEU A 386 -14.97 5.75 -9.32
C LEU A 386 -15.96 5.14 -10.32
N VAL A 387 -15.59 4.00 -10.91
CA VAL A 387 -16.42 3.22 -11.82
C VAL A 387 -16.46 1.77 -11.33
N GLY A 388 -17.63 1.28 -10.92
CA GLY A 388 -17.79 -0.07 -10.37
C GLY A 388 -17.32 -0.18 -8.91
N GLY A 389 -18.18 0.19 -7.96
CA GLY A 389 -17.83 0.30 -6.54
C GLY A 389 -17.86 -1.03 -5.78
N SER A 390 -19.04 -1.46 -5.39
CA SER A 390 -19.29 -2.61 -4.51
C SER A 390 -19.38 -3.95 -5.26
N ALA A 391 -19.20 -5.07 -4.54
CA ALA A 391 -19.30 -6.40 -5.15
C ALA A 391 -20.65 -6.63 -5.84
N GLY A 392 -20.62 -7.18 -7.06
CA GLY A 392 -21.81 -7.42 -7.89
C GLY A 392 -22.33 -6.20 -8.67
N SER A 393 -21.74 -5.01 -8.50
CA SER A 393 -22.09 -3.83 -9.28
C SER A 393 -21.32 -3.74 -10.59
N ASN A 394 -21.80 -2.89 -11.51
CA ASN A 394 -21.16 -2.66 -12.81
C ASN A 394 -21.20 -1.18 -13.20
N GLY A 395 -20.05 -0.51 -13.24
CA GLY A 395 -19.94 0.85 -13.73
C GLY A 395 -19.40 0.91 -15.15
N THR A 396 -19.94 1.81 -15.98
CA THR A 396 -19.36 2.10 -17.31
C THR A 396 -19.20 3.60 -17.53
N TYR A 397 -18.03 4.03 -18.00
CA TYR A 397 -17.79 5.41 -18.43
C TYR A 397 -17.22 5.43 -19.85
N THR A 398 -17.80 6.24 -20.73
CA THR A 398 -17.37 6.38 -22.13
C THR A 398 -16.98 7.83 -22.42
N LEU A 399 -15.78 8.05 -22.94
CA LEU A 399 -15.32 9.33 -23.48
C LEU A 399 -15.04 9.19 -24.98
N ASN A 400 -15.95 9.71 -25.80
CA ASN A 400 -15.99 9.47 -27.24
C ASN A 400 -16.09 10.74 -28.10
N GLY A 401 -15.81 11.91 -27.54
CA GLY A 401 -15.60 13.14 -28.29
C GLY A 401 -14.50 14.02 -27.69
N ALA A 402 -14.61 15.35 -27.83
CA ALA A 402 -13.56 16.30 -27.45
C ALA A 402 -13.50 16.62 -25.94
N GLY A 403 -14.36 15.98 -25.14
CA GLY A 403 -14.46 16.27 -23.70
C GLY A 403 -13.19 15.97 -22.90
N GLU A 404 -13.12 16.56 -21.71
CA GLU A 404 -12.04 16.41 -20.76
C GLU A 404 -12.55 15.87 -19.41
N LEU A 405 -11.81 14.96 -18.79
CA LEU A 405 -12.00 14.51 -17.41
C LEU A 405 -10.72 14.79 -16.63
N VAL A 406 -10.83 15.57 -15.57
CA VAL A 406 -9.75 15.83 -14.62
C VAL A 406 -10.15 15.30 -13.25
N ALA A 407 -9.36 14.38 -12.68
CA ALA A 407 -9.59 13.84 -11.35
C ALA A 407 -8.30 13.83 -10.51
N LEU A 408 -8.43 13.96 -9.20
CA LEU A 408 -7.30 13.72 -8.30
C LEU A 408 -6.86 12.26 -8.36
N ALA A 409 -7.78 11.31 -8.17
CA ALA A 409 -7.54 9.87 -8.30
C ALA A 409 -8.64 9.17 -9.09
N GLY A 410 -8.31 8.04 -9.72
CA GLY A 410 -9.23 7.19 -10.48
C GLY A 410 -9.24 5.74 -10.00
N LYS A 411 -10.41 5.12 -9.91
CA LYS A 411 -10.59 3.71 -9.56
C LYS A 411 -11.63 3.06 -10.46
N ILE A 412 -11.24 2.01 -11.16
CA ILE A 412 -12.05 1.29 -12.13
C ILE A 412 -12.12 -0.17 -11.69
N GLY A 413 -13.29 -0.62 -11.26
CA GLY A 413 -13.50 -1.90 -10.59
C GLY A 413 -12.85 -1.88 -9.20
N VAL A 414 -13.59 -1.50 -8.15
CA VAL A 414 -13.08 -1.48 -6.78
C VAL A 414 -13.25 -2.85 -6.13
N ALA A 415 -14.48 -3.22 -5.79
CA ALA A 415 -14.90 -4.58 -5.42
C ALA A 415 -15.86 -5.18 -6.47
N GLY A 416 -16.51 -4.32 -7.27
CA GLY A 416 -17.36 -4.69 -8.40
C GLY A 416 -16.62 -4.73 -9.73
N LYS A 417 -17.38 -4.55 -10.83
CA LYS A 417 -16.86 -4.45 -12.19
C LYS A 417 -16.90 -3.01 -12.68
N GLY A 418 -15.80 -2.51 -13.25
CA GLY A 418 -15.74 -1.17 -13.82
C GLY A 418 -15.12 -1.17 -15.20
N PHE A 419 -15.69 -0.41 -16.13
CA PHE A 419 -15.18 -0.30 -17.49
C PHE A 419 -15.12 1.14 -17.97
N VAL A 420 -13.98 1.52 -18.53
CA VAL A 420 -13.77 2.81 -19.18
C VAL A 420 -13.41 2.62 -20.64
N SER A 421 -14.10 3.32 -21.54
CA SER A 421 -13.79 3.36 -22.97
C SER A 421 -13.46 4.79 -23.38
N GLN A 422 -12.21 5.05 -23.77
CA GLN A 422 -11.74 6.33 -24.27
C GLN A 422 -11.30 6.20 -25.73
N SER A 423 -12.05 6.79 -26.65
CA SER A 423 -11.69 6.81 -28.09
C SER A 423 -11.17 8.16 -28.56
N SER A 424 -11.35 9.20 -27.75
CA SER A 424 -10.88 10.58 -28.01
C SER A 424 -10.86 11.37 -26.69
N GLY A 425 -10.62 12.68 -26.75
CA GLY A 425 -10.63 13.54 -25.57
C GLY A 425 -9.44 13.33 -24.63
N LEU A 426 -9.44 14.02 -23.49
CA LEU A 426 -8.35 13.99 -22.51
C LEU A 426 -8.84 13.50 -21.15
N VAL A 427 -8.17 12.51 -20.60
CA VAL A 427 -8.31 12.10 -19.18
C VAL A 427 -7.02 12.44 -18.46
N THR A 428 -7.11 13.25 -17.40
CA THR A 428 -6.00 13.59 -16.51
C THR A 428 -6.29 13.11 -15.10
N ILE A 429 -5.46 12.21 -14.59
CA ILE A 429 -5.47 11.73 -13.21
C ILE A 429 -4.23 12.28 -12.50
N HIS A 430 -4.39 13.13 -11.49
CA HIS A 430 -3.25 13.81 -10.87
C HIS A 430 -2.38 12.89 -9.99
N ASP A 431 -2.97 11.86 -9.40
CA ASP A 431 -2.28 10.89 -8.56
C ASP A 431 -2.34 9.49 -9.20
N GLN A 432 -3.21 8.60 -8.71
CA GLN A 432 -3.22 7.20 -9.10
C GLN A 432 -4.48 6.81 -9.86
N LEU A 433 -4.32 6.04 -10.93
CA LEU A 433 -5.38 5.31 -11.61
C LEU A 433 -5.26 3.82 -11.33
N HIS A 434 -6.25 3.24 -10.66
CA HIS A 434 -6.34 1.80 -10.43
C HIS A 434 -7.34 1.16 -11.39
N VAL A 435 -6.93 0.07 -12.03
CA VAL A 435 -7.79 -0.85 -12.78
C VAL A 435 -7.79 -2.19 -12.02
N ALA A 436 -8.94 -2.58 -11.49
CA ALA A 436 -9.15 -3.65 -10.50
C ALA A 436 -8.45 -3.37 -9.15
N ALA A 437 -9.04 -2.50 -8.33
CA ALA A 437 -8.44 -1.93 -7.14
C ALA A 437 -8.32 -2.91 -5.96
N GLN A 438 -9.28 -3.80 -5.74
CA GLN A 438 -9.30 -4.75 -4.61
C GLN A 438 -9.33 -6.21 -5.05
N VAL A 439 -9.05 -7.11 -4.10
CA VAL A 439 -9.09 -8.56 -4.31
C VAL A 439 -10.46 -9.02 -4.82
N GLY A 440 -10.45 -9.86 -5.85
CA GLY A 440 -11.67 -10.39 -6.48
C GLY A 440 -12.41 -9.43 -7.42
N SER A 441 -11.95 -8.18 -7.56
CA SER A 441 -12.54 -7.21 -8.50
C SER A 441 -12.07 -7.42 -9.94
N GLU A 442 -12.87 -6.91 -10.88
CA GLU A 442 -12.52 -6.84 -12.31
C GLU A 442 -12.58 -5.39 -12.78
N GLY A 443 -11.56 -4.93 -13.50
CA GLY A 443 -11.52 -3.60 -14.08
C GLY A 443 -11.02 -3.64 -15.52
N GLY A 444 -11.60 -2.82 -16.38
CA GLY A 444 -11.21 -2.69 -17.78
C GLY A 444 -11.03 -1.23 -18.20
N TYR A 445 -9.96 -0.95 -18.94
CA TYR A 445 -9.76 0.33 -19.63
C TYR A 445 -9.42 0.08 -21.09
N SER A 446 -10.14 0.73 -22.00
CA SER A 446 -9.84 0.71 -23.44
C SER A 446 -9.45 2.11 -23.90
N LEU A 447 -8.20 2.28 -24.34
CA LEU A 447 -7.70 3.51 -24.94
C LEU A 447 -7.51 3.30 -26.46
N SER A 448 -8.16 4.12 -27.27
CA SER A 448 -8.18 3.96 -28.71
C SER A 448 -8.27 5.31 -29.44
N GLY A 449 -8.22 5.28 -30.77
CA GLY A 449 -8.38 6.47 -31.60
C GLY A 449 -7.37 7.56 -31.27
N SER A 450 -7.86 8.78 -30.99
CA SER A 450 -7.03 9.94 -30.63
C SER A 450 -7.03 10.24 -29.13
N GLY A 451 -7.52 9.32 -28.30
CA GLY A 451 -7.60 9.48 -26.85
C GLY A 451 -6.26 9.80 -26.21
N ARG A 452 -6.28 10.63 -25.17
CA ARG A 452 -5.10 10.97 -24.37
C ARG A 452 -5.36 10.68 -22.90
N LEU A 453 -4.52 9.85 -22.29
CA LEU A 453 -4.53 9.57 -20.86
C LEU A 453 -3.23 10.07 -20.23
N MET A 454 -3.34 10.87 -19.17
CA MET A 454 -2.22 11.30 -18.36
C MET A 454 -2.46 10.90 -16.91
N SER A 455 -1.49 10.21 -16.30
CA SER A 455 -1.52 9.86 -14.87
C SER A 455 -0.15 10.07 -14.22
N LEU A 456 -0.12 10.32 -12.91
CA LEU A 456 1.15 10.19 -12.17
C LEU A 456 1.49 8.71 -12.01
N ARG A 457 0.52 7.88 -11.61
CA ARG A 457 0.67 6.42 -11.48
C ARG A 457 -0.51 5.68 -12.11
N LEU A 458 -0.21 4.56 -12.74
CA LEU A 458 -1.21 3.65 -13.33
C LEU A 458 -0.94 2.23 -12.86
N TYR A 459 -1.91 1.62 -12.18
CA TYR A 459 -1.83 0.23 -11.73
C TYR A 459 -2.94 -0.59 -12.39
N VAL A 460 -2.52 -1.57 -13.20
CA VAL A 460 -3.41 -2.52 -13.88
C VAL A 460 -3.34 -3.84 -13.15
N GLY A 461 -4.44 -4.29 -12.57
CA GLY A 461 -4.46 -5.41 -11.63
C GLY A 461 -3.83 -4.99 -10.30
N ASN A 462 -4.39 -3.96 -9.64
CA ASN A 462 -3.85 -3.49 -8.37
C ASN A 462 -3.99 -4.55 -7.28
N GLY A 463 -5.22 -4.96 -6.99
CA GLY A 463 -5.53 -6.06 -6.05
C GLY A 463 -6.34 -7.19 -6.70
N GLY A 464 -7.02 -6.92 -7.81
CA GLY A 464 -7.87 -7.88 -8.54
C GLY A 464 -7.31 -8.22 -9.92
N THR A 465 -8.23 -8.50 -10.86
CA THR A 465 -7.91 -8.80 -12.26
C THR A 465 -8.15 -7.57 -13.13
N GLY A 466 -7.08 -6.87 -13.52
CA GLY A 466 -7.15 -5.66 -14.32
C GLY A 466 -6.74 -5.88 -15.77
N GLN A 467 -7.49 -5.28 -16.69
CA GLN A 467 -7.26 -5.34 -18.12
C GLN A 467 -7.14 -3.92 -18.68
N PHE A 468 -6.10 -3.67 -19.46
CA PHE A 468 -5.94 -2.40 -20.18
C PHE A 468 -5.59 -2.70 -21.64
N THR A 469 -6.42 -2.23 -22.57
CA THR A 469 -6.20 -2.39 -24.01
C THR A 469 -5.95 -1.04 -24.65
N GLN A 470 -4.78 -0.86 -25.25
CA GLN A 470 -4.40 0.34 -25.99
C GLN A 470 -4.21 -0.01 -27.48
N THR A 471 -5.14 0.46 -28.33
CA THR A 471 -5.11 0.25 -29.79
C THR A 471 -4.84 1.54 -30.58
N GLY A 472 -4.82 2.68 -29.90
CA GLY A 472 -4.42 3.97 -30.42
C GLY A 472 -4.18 4.98 -29.29
N GLY A 473 -4.06 6.25 -29.64
CA GLY A 473 -3.91 7.34 -28.68
C GLY A 473 -2.58 7.34 -27.92
N SER A 474 -2.49 8.24 -26.94
CA SER A 474 -1.29 8.42 -26.10
C SER A 474 -1.61 8.22 -24.63
N ASN A 475 -0.82 7.36 -23.96
CA ASN A 475 -0.84 7.17 -22.51
C ASN A 475 0.50 7.62 -21.91
N ILE A 476 0.46 8.56 -20.97
CA ILE A 476 1.64 9.11 -20.30
C ILE A 476 1.52 8.84 -18.80
N VAL A 477 2.45 8.04 -18.26
CA VAL A 477 2.57 7.73 -16.83
C VAL A 477 3.86 8.33 -16.28
N ARG A 478 3.73 9.37 -15.44
CA ARG A 478 4.86 10.23 -15.08
C ARG A 478 5.79 9.67 -13.99
N ASP A 479 5.35 8.68 -13.21
CA ASP A 479 6.16 8.09 -12.13
C ASP A 479 6.20 6.55 -12.22
N GLN A 480 5.08 5.87 -11.95
CA GLN A 480 5.04 4.41 -11.88
C GLN A 480 3.89 3.83 -12.68
N PHE A 481 4.23 2.99 -13.65
CA PHE A 481 3.30 2.12 -14.34
C PHE A 481 3.51 0.68 -13.84
N ARG A 482 2.47 0.06 -13.28
CA ARG A 482 2.53 -1.29 -12.73
C ARG A 482 1.44 -2.18 -13.33
N VAL A 483 1.81 -3.38 -13.76
CA VAL A 483 0.90 -4.42 -14.25
C VAL A 483 1.07 -5.63 -13.35
N GLY A 484 0.03 -5.99 -12.58
CA GLY A 484 0.12 -6.98 -11.50
C GLY A 484 0.84 -6.41 -10.28
N ASN A 485 0.15 -5.56 -9.50
CA ASN A 485 0.78 -4.81 -8.41
C ASN A 485 0.96 -5.61 -7.11
N LEU A 486 -0.12 -6.05 -6.47
CA LEU A 486 -0.10 -6.71 -5.16
C LEU A 486 -0.03 -8.24 -5.30
N GLN A 487 0.38 -8.92 -4.23
CA GLN A 487 0.39 -10.37 -4.19
C GLN A 487 -1.00 -10.96 -4.52
N GLY A 488 -1.02 -11.94 -5.42
CA GLY A 488 -2.25 -12.59 -5.89
C GLY A 488 -3.08 -11.78 -6.90
N SER A 489 -2.64 -10.58 -7.28
CA SER A 489 -3.31 -9.80 -8.33
C SER A 489 -2.82 -10.18 -9.72
N TYR A 490 -3.67 -9.95 -10.73
CA TYR A 490 -3.40 -10.24 -12.13
C TYR A 490 -3.61 -8.99 -12.97
N GLY A 491 -2.54 -8.51 -13.62
CA GLY A 491 -2.62 -7.39 -14.55
C GLY A 491 -2.31 -7.84 -15.97
N THR A 492 -3.04 -7.31 -16.94
CA THR A 492 -2.71 -7.49 -18.36
C THR A 492 -2.83 -6.14 -19.09
N TYR A 493 -1.80 -5.82 -19.87
CA TYR A 493 -1.77 -4.64 -20.72
C TYR A 493 -1.47 -5.04 -22.16
N GLU A 494 -2.38 -4.71 -23.07
CA GLU A 494 -2.24 -4.97 -24.50
C GLU A 494 -1.94 -3.66 -25.24
N LEU A 495 -0.80 -3.59 -25.92
CA LEU A 495 -0.34 -2.44 -26.69
C LEU A 495 -0.23 -2.82 -28.18
N SER A 496 -1.06 -2.19 -29.00
CA SER A 496 -1.16 -2.49 -30.43
C SER A 496 -1.59 -1.25 -31.24
N GLY A 497 -1.68 -1.39 -32.56
CA GLY A 497 -1.98 -0.27 -33.47
C GLY A 497 -0.95 0.86 -33.37
N SER A 498 -1.35 2.08 -33.75
CA SER A 498 -0.48 3.26 -33.73
C SER A 498 -0.39 3.91 -32.33
N SER A 499 -0.30 3.08 -31.28
CA SER A 499 -0.34 3.52 -29.88
C SER A 499 1.00 4.07 -29.40
N GLU A 500 0.94 5.09 -28.53
CA GLU A 500 2.10 5.64 -27.83
C GLU A 500 1.95 5.47 -26.32
N LEU A 501 2.86 4.72 -25.69
CA LEU A 501 2.96 4.56 -24.24
C LEU A 501 4.29 5.14 -23.74
N SER A 502 4.23 6.22 -22.98
CA SER A 502 5.42 6.83 -22.36
C SER A 502 5.35 6.70 -20.85
N THR A 503 6.36 6.06 -20.26
CA THR A 503 6.44 5.79 -18.83
C THR A 503 7.79 6.22 -18.27
N MET A 504 7.82 6.60 -17.00
CA MET A 504 9.11 6.74 -16.30
C MET A 504 9.65 5.37 -15.91
N ARG A 505 8.89 4.64 -15.09
CA ARG A 505 9.23 3.28 -14.63
C ARG A 505 8.07 2.35 -14.91
N THR A 506 8.35 1.28 -15.65
CA THR A 506 7.40 0.20 -15.89
C THR A 506 7.77 -1.01 -15.04
N TYR A 507 6.79 -1.56 -14.34
CA TYR A 507 6.88 -2.81 -13.59
C TYR A 507 5.82 -3.77 -14.12
N VAL A 508 6.23 -4.93 -14.60
CA VAL A 508 5.32 -6.02 -14.99
C VAL A 508 5.57 -7.17 -14.03
N GLY A 509 4.59 -7.52 -13.22
CA GLY A 509 4.77 -8.33 -12.02
C GLY A 509 5.55 -7.57 -10.96
N TYR A 510 4.89 -6.67 -10.23
CA TYR A 510 5.52 -5.95 -9.10
C TYR A 510 5.66 -6.90 -7.90
N SER A 511 4.54 -7.20 -7.22
CA SER A 511 4.41 -8.32 -6.26
C SER A 511 3.41 -9.38 -6.74
N GLY A 512 2.65 -9.09 -7.82
CA GLY A 512 1.66 -9.97 -8.42
C GLY A 512 2.11 -10.61 -9.73
N THR A 513 1.15 -11.03 -10.55
CA THR A 513 1.41 -11.53 -11.92
C THR A 513 1.06 -10.46 -12.95
N GLY A 514 2.04 -10.07 -13.76
CA GLY A 514 1.86 -9.10 -14.84
C GLY A 514 2.14 -9.69 -16.21
N LEU A 515 1.32 -9.32 -17.19
CA LEU A 515 1.54 -9.59 -18.61
C LEU A 515 1.43 -8.29 -19.41
N LEU A 516 2.42 -8.02 -20.26
CA LEU A 516 2.35 -6.96 -21.26
C LEU A 516 2.55 -7.56 -22.65
N VAL A 517 1.54 -7.45 -23.51
CA VAL A 517 1.56 -7.90 -24.90
C VAL A 517 1.73 -6.70 -25.81
N HIS A 518 2.78 -6.65 -26.61
CA HIS A 518 3.17 -5.50 -27.42
C HIS A 518 3.41 -5.92 -28.87
N THR A 519 2.39 -5.76 -29.71
CA THR A 519 2.43 -6.24 -31.11
C THR A 519 2.65 -5.12 -32.13
N ASP A 520 2.37 -3.86 -31.76
CA ASP A 520 2.60 -2.69 -32.59
C ASP A 520 2.67 -1.41 -31.73
N GLY A 521 3.04 -0.29 -32.33
CA GLY A 521 3.18 0.99 -31.63
C GLY A 521 4.45 1.07 -30.78
N ARG A 522 4.57 2.12 -29.96
CA ARG A 522 5.79 2.44 -29.21
C ARG A 522 5.55 2.43 -27.70
N HIS A 523 6.46 1.77 -26.97
CA HIS A 523 6.58 1.88 -25.52
C HIS A 523 7.97 2.45 -25.19
N GLN A 524 7.98 3.65 -24.60
CA GLN A 524 9.20 4.31 -24.15
C GLN A 524 9.21 4.38 -22.62
N ALA A 525 9.99 3.50 -21.99
CA ALA A 525 10.27 3.50 -20.56
C ALA A 525 11.54 4.30 -20.26
N THR A 526 11.38 5.59 -19.96
CA THR A 526 12.48 6.57 -19.94
C THR A 526 13.56 6.32 -18.87
N ASP A 527 13.23 5.64 -17.75
CA ASP A 527 14.22 5.17 -16.75
C ASP A 527 14.41 3.64 -16.83
N ARG A 528 13.37 2.86 -16.50
CA ARG A 528 13.51 1.41 -16.42
C ARG A 528 12.23 0.64 -16.74
N LEU A 529 12.43 -0.55 -17.30
CA LEU A 529 11.48 -1.65 -17.34
C LEU A 529 11.95 -2.73 -16.35
N VAL A 530 11.06 -3.20 -15.48
CA VAL A 530 11.32 -4.31 -14.56
C VAL A 530 10.26 -5.39 -14.72
N LEU A 531 10.69 -6.64 -14.87
CA LEU A 531 9.84 -7.82 -14.94
C LEU A 531 10.14 -8.72 -13.73
N GLY A 532 9.13 -9.02 -12.90
CA GLY A 532 9.30 -9.82 -11.68
C GLY A 532 10.12 -9.07 -10.62
N GLN A 533 9.55 -8.02 -10.04
CA GLN A 533 10.25 -7.10 -9.13
C GLN A 533 10.55 -7.73 -7.76
N ASP A 534 9.52 -8.22 -7.06
CA ASP A 534 9.63 -8.83 -5.73
C ASP A 534 9.74 -10.35 -5.81
N GLU A 535 10.15 -10.99 -4.72
CA GLU A 535 10.13 -12.46 -4.59
C GLU A 535 8.70 -12.99 -4.86
N GLN A 536 8.60 -14.13 -5.56
CA GLN A 536 7.33 -14.74 -6.01
C GLN A 536 6.51 -13.95 -7.04
N ALA A 537 6.89 -12.72 -7.39
CA ALA A 537 6.27 -11.99 -8.48
C ALA A 537 6.63 -12.61 -9.84
N SER A 538 5.70 -12.51 -10.80
CA SER A 538 5.91 -13.02 -12.16
C SER A 538 5.61 -11.93 -13.19
N GLY A 539 6.60 -11.60 -14.02
CA GLY A 539 6.47 -10.60 -15.06
C GLY A 539 6.78 -11.16 -16.45
N ARG A 540 5.88 -10.97 -17.42
CA ARG A 540 6.09 -11.39 -18.81
C ARG A 540 5.87 -10.23 -19.77
N TYR A 541 6.81 -10.02 -20.68
CA TYR A 541 6.70 -9.08 -21.79
C TYR A 541 6.78 -9.85 -23.11
N GLU A 542 5.75 -9.75 -23.93
CA GLU A 542 5.68 -10.34 -25.27
C GLU A 542 5.84 -9.22 -26.30
N LEU A 543 6.93 -9.23 -27.07
CA LEU A 543 7.26 -8.22 -28.07
C LEU A 543 7.23 -8.85 -29.46
N GLY A 544 6.35 -8.33 -30.33
CA GLY A 544 6.13 -8.89 -31.65
C GLY A 544 5.75 -7.86 -32.71
N GLY A 545 5.44 -8.36 -33.91
CA GLY A 545 5.00 -7.53 -35.04
C GLY A 545 5.98 -6.40 -35.37
N ASN A 546 5.50 -5.16 -35.39
CA ASN A 546 6.29 -3.96 -35.68
C ASN A 546 6.56 -3.09 -34.42
N ALA A 547 6.30 -3.64 -33.24
CA ALA A 547 6.43 -2.93 -31.97
C ALA A 547 7.83 -2.35 -31.74
N VAL A 548 7.90 -1.18 -31.09
CA VAL A 548 9.16 -0.56 -30.66
C VAL A 548 9.17 -0.39 -29.15
N LEU A 549 10.05 -1.12 -28.47
CA LEU A 549 10.34 -0.97 -27.04
C LEU A 549 11.67 -0.24 -26.86
N GLU A 550 11.64 0.88 -26.14
CA GLU A 550 12.84 1.64 -25.78
C GLU A 550 12.93 1.80 -24.26
N SER A 551 14.13 1.58 -23.72
CA SER A 551 14.39 1.82 -22.29
C SER A 551 15.85 2.12 -22.01
N ARG A 552 16.15 2.77 -20.87
CA ARG A 552 17.54 2.83 -20.41
C ARG A 552 17.94 1.50 -19.76
N TRP A 553 17.16 1.04 -18.78
CA TRP A 553 17.40 -0.23 -18.09
C TRP A 553 16.27 -1.23 -18.32
N GLN A 554 16.62 -2.49 -18.53
CA GLN A 554 15.72 -3.64 -18.44
C GLN A 554 16.23 -4.59 -17.36
N TYR A 555 15.42 -4.81 -16.33
CA TYR A 555 15.67 -5.81 -15.31
C TYR A 555 14.66 -6.94 -15.51
N VAL A 556 15.13 -8.11 -15.91
CA VAL A 556 14.30 -9.26 -16.22
C VAL A 556 14.58 -10.32 -15.16
N GLY A 557 13.59 -10.61 -14.33
CA GLY A 557 13.78 -11.40 -13.11
C GLY A 557 14.58 -10.60 -12.10
N HIS A 558 14.02 -9.50 -11.58
CA HIS A 558 14.77 -8.68 -10.63
C HIS A 558 14.93 -9.39 -9.29
N GLY A 559 13.83 -9.62 -8.58
CA GLY A 559 13.77 -10.45 -7.36
C GLY A 559 12.87 -11.68 -7.51
N GLY A 560 11.97 -11.68 -8.49
CA GLY A 560 11.11 -12.80 -8.84
C GLY A 560 11.43 -13.39 -10.21
N THR A 561 10.43 -13.95 -10.88
CA THR A 561 10.57 -14.50 -12.24
C THR A 561 10.20 -13.45 -13.28
N GLY A 562 11.09 -13.20 -14.24
CA GLY A 562 10.82 -12.31 -15.36
C GLY A 562 11.17 -12.94 -16.70
N ALA A 563 10.38 -12.66 -17.73
CA ALA A 563 10.63 -13.15 -19.08
C ALA A 563 10.33 -12.10 -20.16
N ILE A 564 11.24 -11.95 -21.12
CA ILE A 564 10.99 -11.29 -22.42
C ILE A 564 10.93 -12.35 -23.50
N LEU A 565 9.85 -12.35 -24.29
CA LEU A 565 9.73 -13.16 -25.50
C LEU A 565 9.61 -12.23 -26.68
N GLN A 566 10.59 -12.30 -27.57
CA GLN A 566 10.64 -11.48 -28.76
C GLN A 566 10.56 -12.35 -30.01
N ASP A 567 9.44 -12.23 -30.74
CA ASP A 567 9.22 -12.89 -32.04
C ASP A 567 9.20 -11.90 -33.22
N GLY A 568 9.24 -10.60 -32.92
CA GLY A 568 9.28 -9.52 -33.89
C GLY A 568 9.71 -8.20 -33.23
N GLY A 569 9.37 -7.07 -33.87
CA GLY A 569 9.63 -5.73 -33.35
C GLY A 569 11.10 -5.38 -33.13
N SER A 570 11.32 -4.25 -32.45
CA SER A 570 12.64 -3.74 -32.07
C SER A 570 12.69 -3.44 -30.58
N ASN A 571 13.61 -4.10 -29.86
CA ASN A 571 13.96 -3.80 -28.48
C ASN A 571 15.28 -3.02 -28.43
N VAL A 572 15.26 -1.80 -27.89
CA VAL A 572 16.46 -0.96 -27.75
C VAL A 572 16.65 -0.62 -26.27
N ALA A 573 17.78 -1.05 -25.70
CA ALA A 573 18.11 -0.80 -24.30
C ALA A 573 19.56 -0.34 -24.12
N GLN A 574 19.83 0.53 -23.14
CA GLN A 574 21.24 0.80 -22.76
C GLN A 574 21.81 -0.40 -21.98
N TYR A 575 21.03 -0.94 -21.05
CA TYR A 575 21.42 -2.05 -20.20
C TYR A 575 20.29 -3.05 -20.04
N ILE A 576 20.60 -4.34 -20.19
CA ILE A 576 19.71 -5.45 -19.89
C ILE A 576 20.38 -6.33 -18.83
N ARG A 577 19.67 -6.67 -17.78
CA ARG A 577 20.10 -7.61 -16.74
C ARG A 577 19.08 -8.72 -16.60
N LEU A 578 19.52 -9.95 -16.83
CA LEU A 578 18.76 -11.14 -16.51
C LEU A 578 19.20 -11.62 -15.12
N ALA A 579 18.24 -11.83 -14.23
CA ALA A 579 18.46 -12.21 -12.83
C ALA A 579 19.28 -11.18 -12.04
N SER A 580 18.71 -10.02 -11.75
CA SER A 580 19.42 -8.90 -11.14
C SER A 580 19.77 -9.11 -9.65
N MET A 581 18.98 -9.88 -8.91
CA MET A 581 19.24 -10.28 -7.53
C MET A 581 19.43 -11.79 -7.45
N SER A 582 20.02 -12.28 -6.36
CA SER A 582 20.38 -13.70 -6.18
C SER A 582 19.20 -14.66 -6.19
N ALA A 583 18.00 -14.21 -5.79
CA ALA A 583 16.77 -15.01 -5.85
C ALA A 583 16.00 -14.85 -7.18
N GLY A 584 16.43 -13.93 -8.05
CA GLY A 584 15.75 -13.64 -9.31
C GLY A 584 16.07 -14.68 -10.38
N THR A 585 15.06 -14.99 -11.21
CA THR A 585 15.21 -15.82 -12.40
C THR A 585 14.78 -15.02 -13.62
N GLY A 586 15.70 -14.79 -14.56
CA GLY A 586 15.47 -13.94 -15.72
C GLY A 586 15.68 -14.68 -17.04
N ALA A 587 14.70 -14.62 -17.95
CA ALA A 587 14.78 -15.25 -19.26
C ALA A 587 14.57 -14.25 -20.40
N TYR A 588 15.37 -14.35 -21.46
CA TYR A 588 15.17 -13.62 -22.72
C TYR A 588 15.20 -14.60 -23.89
N SER A 589 14.12 -14.67 -24.67
CA SER A 589 14.06 -15.47 -25.89
C SER A 589 13.89 -14.57 -27.11
N LEU A 590 14.82 -14.68 -28.08
CA LEU A 590 14.78 -14.01 -29.36
C LEU A 590 14.57 -15.03 -30.49
N SER A 591 13.40 -15.02 -31.10
CA SER A 591 13.05 -15.87 -32.26
C SER A 591 12.88 -15.05 -33.55
N GLY A 592 12.68 -13.73 -33.45
CA GLY A 592 12.57 -12.81 -34.57
C GLY A 592 12.72 -11.35 -34.13
N GLY A 593 12.79 -10.42 -35.08
CA GLY A 593 12.97 -8.99 -34.78
C GLY A 593 14.43 -8.57 -34.52
N ARG A 594 14.59 -7.40 -33.90
CA ARG A 594 15.88 -6.76 -33.61
C ARG A 594 16.03 -6.48 -32.11
N LEU A 595 17.16 -6.89 -31.53
CA LEU A 595 17.62 -6.50 -30.20
C LEU A 595 18.87 -5.64 -30.35
N ALA A 596 18.85 -4.43 -29.80
CA ALA A 596 20.02 -3.56 -29.71
C ALA A 596 20.28 -3.20 -28.24
N ALA A 597 21.46 -3.56 -27.72
CA ALA A 597 21.82 -3.32 -26.33
C ALA A 597 23.24 -2.76 -26.15
N GLY A 598 23.41 -1.79 -25.26
CA GLY A 598 24.75 -1.35 -24.84
C GLY A 598 25.44 -2.43 -24.00
N THR A 599 24.76 -2.96 -22.98
CA THR A 599 25.28 -4.12 -22.25
C THR A 599 24.17 -5.11 -21.91
N LEU A 600 24.41 -6.39 -22.17
CA LEU A 600 23.58 -7.50 -21.73
C LEU A 600 24.33 -8.32 -20.67
N TYR A 601 23.75 -8.40 -19.48
CA TYR A 601 24.19 -9.31 -18.42
C TYR A 601 23.24 -10.50 -18.32
N ILE A 602 23.81 -11.70 -18.39
CA ILE A 602 23.09 -12.98 -18.30
C ILE A 602 23.58 -13.67 -17.04
N GLY A 603 22.68 -13.84 -16.06
CA GLY A 603 23.06 -14.23 -14.71
C GLY A 603 23.83 -13.09 -14.05
N TYR A 604 23.17 -11.95 -13.80
CA TYR A 604 23.84 -10.81 -13.16
C TYR A 604 24.20 -11.13 -11.71
N SER A 605 23.25 -11.63 -10.92
CA SER A 605 23.44 -12.13 -9.56
C SER A 605 22.69 -13.44 -9.26
N GLY A 606 21.64 -13.77 -10.02
CA GLY A 606 20.88 -15.02 -9.91
C GLY A 606 20.97 -15.86 -11.18
N GLU A 607 19.90 -16.58 -11.52
CA GLU A 607 19.82 -17.49 -12.67
C GLU A 607 19.29 -16.78 -13.93
N GLY A 608 20.18 -16.49 -14.88
CA GLY A 608 19.82 -15.79 -16.12
C GLY A 608 20.00 -16.66 -17.37
N GLU A 609 19.01 -16.62 -18.26
CA GLU A 609 19.00 -17.37 -19.51
C GLU A 609 18.73 -16.46 -20.70
N TYR A 610 19.60 -16.54 -21.71
CA TYR A 610 19.40 -15.92 -23.02
C TYR A 610 19.35 -17.02 -24.09
N SER A 611 18.33 -17.01 -24.93
CA SER A 611 18.18 -17.96 -26.04
C SER A 611 17.85 -17.23 -27.34
N GLN A 612 18.68 -17.41 -28.36
CA GLN A 612 18.47 -16.86 -29.69
C GLN A 612 18.28 -17.99 -30.71
N SER A 613 17.13 -18.04 -31.37
CA SER A 613 16.83 -19.00 -32.45
C SER A 613 16.61 -18.33 -33.80
N GLY A 614 16.49 -17.00 -33.82
CA GLY A 614 16.34 -16.17 -35.02
C GLY A 614 16.60 -14.70 -34.73
N GLY A 615 16.16 -13.81 -35.62
CA GLY A 615 16.33 -12.36 -35.45
C GLY A 615 17.77 -11.87 -35.49
N MET A 616 17.95 -10.60 -35.13
CA MET A 616 19.23 -9.88 -35.12
C MET A 616 19.51 -9.28 -33.74
N SER A 617 20.68 -9.58 -33.18
CA SER A 617 21.19 -9.01 -31.93
C SER A 617 22.43 -8.17 -32.22
N GLU A 618 22.40 -6.90 -31.82
CA GLU A 618 23.53 -5.96 -31.85
C GLU A 618 23.85 -5.55 -30.41
N ILE A 619 24.91 -6.12 -29.83
CA ILE A 619 25.24 -5.93 -28.42
C ILE A 619 26.67 -5.38 -28.30
N ASP A 620 26.88 -4.25 -27.62
CA ASP A 620 28.25 -3.73 -27.44
C ASP A 620 29.03 -4.58 -26.42
N VAL A 621 28.44 -4.90 -25.28
CA VAL A 621 29.05 -5.80 -24.27
C VAL A 621 28.07 -6.88 -23.82
N MET A 622 28.45 -8.14 -23.91
CA MET A 622 27.70 -9.28 -23.40
C MET A 622 28.52 -9.98 -22.31
N ARG A 623 27.93 -10.19 -21.13
CA ARG A 623 28.56 -10.86 -19.99
C ARG A 623 27.68 -11.99 -19.49
N VAL A 624 28.26 -13.18 -19.35
CA VAL A 624 27.58 -14.40 -18.94
C VAL A 624 28.20 -14.91 -17.65
N GLY A 625 27.43 -14.96 -16.55
CA GLY A 625 27.94 -15.31 -15.23
C GLY A 625 28.78 -14.20 -14.60
N PHE A 626 28.11 -13.17 -14.05
CA PHE A 626 28.80 -11.93 -13.66
C PHE A 626 29.23 -11.84 -12.19
N ASN A 627 28.28 -11.80 -11.23
CA ASN A 627 28.64 -11.74 -9.81
C ASN A 627 28.81 -13.12 -9.22
N ALA A 628 29.64 -13.24 -8.17
CA ALA A 628 29.82 -14.48 -7.42
C ALA A 628 28.49 -15.12 -7.02
N GLY A 629 28.33 -16.41 -7.31
CA GLY A 629 27.12 -17.19 -7.03
C GLY A 629 26.01 -17.10 -8.08
N SER A 630 26.17 -16.30 -9.15
CA SER A 630 25.24 -16.31 -10.29
C SER A 630 25.45 -17.51 -11.23
N ASP A 631 24.41 -17.86 -11.99
CA ASP A 631 24.46 -18.81 -13.10
C ASP A 631 23.92 -18.12 -14.37
N GLY A 632 24.79 -17.93 -15.36
CA GLY A 632 24.42 -17.32 -16.64
C GLY A 632 24.51 -18.32 -17.78
N ARG A 633 23.48 -18.40 -18.62
CA ARG A 633 23.46 -19.29 -19.79
C ARG A 633 23.03 -18.56 -21.06
N ALA A 634 23.86 -18.61 -22.09
CA ALA A 634 23.59 -18.06 -23.41
C ALA A 634 23.56 -19.17 -24.45
N THR A 635 22.40 -19.38 -25.09
CA THR A 635 22.22 -20.36 -26.17
C THR A 635 21.96 -19.64 -27.48
N VAL A 636 22.74 -19.96 -28.52
CA VAL A 636 22.58 -19.45 -29.88
C VAL A 636 22.30 -20.61 -30.82
N ALA A 637 21.06 -20.74 -31.25
CA ALA A 637 20.53 -21.78 -32.13
C ALA A 637 20.21 -21.28 -33.56
N GLY A 638 20.35 -19.97 -33.81
CA GLY A 638 20.12 -19.37 -35.13
C GLY A 638 20.17 -17.84 -35.08
N GLY A 639 19.84 -17.20 -36.20
CA GLY A 639 19.88 -15.72 -36.32
C GLY A 639 21.30 -15.15 -36.38
N SER A 640 21.38 -13.81 -36.33
CA SER A 640 22.64 -13.07 -36.32
C SER A 640 22.88 -12.46 -34.94
N LEU A 641 24.02 -12.77 -34.33
CA LEU A 641 24.52 -12.21 -33.09
C LEU A 641 25.82 -11.47 -33.37
N THR A 642 25.79 -10.14 -33.28
CA THR A 642 26.99 -9.30 -33.34
C THR A 642 27.26 -8.73 -31.96
N VAL A 643 28.44 -9.04 -31.41
CA VAL A 643 28.87 -8.58 -30.10
C VAL A 643 30.20 -7.86 -30.19
N GLY A 644 30.34 -6.70 -29.53
CA GLY A 644 31.64 -6.08 -29.34
C GLY A 644 32.53 -6.94 -28.45
N THR A 645 32.23 -6.93 -27.15
CA THR A 645 32.92 -7.72 -26.13
C THR A 645 32.01 -8.81 -25.60
N LEU A 646 32.35 -10.08 -25.80
CA LEU A 646 31.71 -11.24 -25.16
C LEU A 646 32.62 -11.81 -24.08
N ARG A 647 32.15 -11.80 -22.84
CA ARG A 647 32.82 -12.37 -21.66
C ARG A 647 31.95 -13.48 -21.06
N VAL A 648 32.53 -14.64 -20.85
CA VAL A 648 31.85 -15.82 -20.31
C VAL A 648 32.63 -16.29 -19.09
N GLY A 649 31.97 -16.39 -17.93
CA GLY A 649 32.53 -17.05 -16.75
C GLY A 649 33.63 -16.29 -16.00
N ASP A 650 33.68 -14.95 -16.08
CA ASP A 650 34.72 -14.13 -15.43
C ASP A 650 34.56 -14.07 -13.90
N GLY A 651 33.33 -14.02 -13.39
CA GLY A 651 33.05 -13.81 -11.96
C GLY A 651 32.24 -14.91 -11.28
N ALA A 652 31.52 -15.73 -12.06
CA ALA A 652 30.79 -16.92 -11.61
C ALA A 652 30.51 -17.86 -12.80
N ALA A 653 29.65 -18.87 -12.61
CA ALA A 653 29.32 -19.83 -13.66
C ALA A 653 28.70 -19.12 -14.88
N GLY A 654 29.34 -19.29 -16.03
CA GLY A 654 28.87 -18.74 -17.30
C GLY A 654 28.97 -19.78 -18.42
N GLU A 655 27.87 -20.05 -19.10
CA GLU A 655 27.79 -21.02 -20.19
C GLU A 655 27.45 -20.32 -21.51
N LEU A 656 28.25 -20.58 -22.55
CA LEU A 656 27.92 -20.26 -23.94
C LEU A 656 27.71 -21.57 -24.72
N GLN A 657 26.54 -21.71 -25.34
CA GLN A 657 26.20 -22.84 -26.19
C GLN A 657 25.86 -22.38 -27.61
N VAL A 658 26.59 -22.88 -28.61
CA VAL A 658 26.23 -22.78 -30.02
C VAL A 658 25.48 -24.05 -30.42
N ALA A 659 24.16 -23.98 -30.41
CA ALA A 659 23.27 -25.13 -30.59
C ALA A 659 23.00 -25.49 -32.06
N SER A 660 23.49 -24.70 -33.01
CA SER A 660 23.24 -24.87 -34.44
C SER A 660 24.34 -24.22 -35.26
N SER A 661 24.84 -24.91 -36.29
CA SER A 661 25.82 -24.36 -37.24
C SER A 661 25.24 -23.26 -38.15
N ASN A 662 23.92 -23.03 -38.11
CA ASN A 662 23.27 -21.93 -38.81
C ASN A 662 23.33 -20.59 -38.03
N ALA A 663 23.80 -20.60 -36.79
CA ALA A 663 23.99 -19.38 -36.01
C ALA A 663 25.12 -18.53 -36.62
N GLN A 664 24.85 -17.23 -36.85
CA GLN A 664 25.86 -16.29 -37.32
C GLN A 664 26.38 -15.48 -36.13
N ILE A 665 27.59 -15.77 -35.67
CA ILE A 665 28.20 -15.08 -34.53
C ILE A 665 29.38 -14.24 -35.01
N ILE A 666 29.34 -12.95 -34.73
CA ILE A 666 30.39 -11.99 -35.07
C ILE A 666 30.85 -11.29 -33.79
N ILE A 667 32.14 -11.37 -33.51
CA ILE A 667 32.81 -10.63 -32.45
C ILE A 667 33.61 -9.50 -33.09
N THR A 668 33.52 -8.29 -32.53
CA THR A 668 34.18 -7.10 -33.10
C THR A 668 35.20 -6.44 -32.18
N ASN A 669 35.38 -6.93 -30.95
CA ASN A 669 36.43 -6.47 -30.04
C ASN A 669 37.10 -7.61 -29.25
N LEU A 670 36.35 -8.37 -28.45
CA LEU A 670 36.94 -9.37 -27.54
C LEU A 670 36.00 -10.56 -27.35
N LEU A 671 36.54 -11.77 -27.51
CA LEU A 671 35.96 -13.01 -26.99
C LEU A 671 36.82 -13.49 -25.82
N HIS A 672 36.23 -13.60 -24.64
CA HIS A 672 36.91 -13.93 -23.40
C HIS A 672 36.22 -15.07 -22.67
N PHE A 673 36.98 -16.12 -22.37
CA PHE A 673 36.58 -17.22 -21.51
C PHE A 673 37.30 -17.12 -20.16
N GLY A 674 36.57 -16.77 -19.11
CA GLY A 674 37.07 -16.70 -17.74
C GLY A 674 37.20 -18.08 -17.08
N GLY A 675 37.72 -18.11 -15.84
CA GLY A 675 38.01 -19.36 -15.12
C GLY A 675 36.80 -20.22 -14.76
N CYS A 676 35.58 -19.66 -14.79
CA CYS A 676 34.32 -20.37 -14.51
C CYS A 676 33.47 -20.56 -15.77
N SER A 677 34.09 -20.46 -16.96
CA SER A 677 33.39 -20.55 -18.24
C SER A 677 33.10 -22.00 -18.64
N VAL A 678 31.98 -22.20 -19.34
CA VAL A 678 31.66 -23.42 -20.08
C VAL A 678 31.33 -23.02 -21.51
N PHE A 679 31.92 -23.71 -22.48
CA PHE A 679 31.65 -23.51 -23.90
C PHE A 679 31.37 -24.84 -24.60
N SER A 680 30.20 -24.92 -25.22
CA SER A 680 29.80 -26.04 -26.07
C SER A 680 29.34 -25.55 -27.44
N ALA A 681 29.61 -26.36 -28.47
CA ALA A 681 29.22 -26.05 -29.83
C ALA A 681 28.92 -27.33 -30.60
N VAL A 682 27.91 -27.30 -31.48
CA VAL A 682 27.70 -28.36 -32.47
C VAL A 682 28.81 -28.34 -33.53
N ALA A 683 29.05 -29.48 -34.18
CA ALA A 683 30.01 -29.54 -35.29
C ALA A 683 29.70 -28.49 -36.36
N ASP A 684 30.75 -28.00 -37.02
CA ASP A 684 30.69 -26.97 -38.06
C ASP A 684 30.15 -25.61 -37.58
N SER A 685 30.24 -25.33 -36.27
CA SER A 685 29.93 -23.99 -35.75
C SER A 685 30.98 -22.97 -36.20
N GLU A 686 30.56 -21.74 -36.48
CA GLU A 686 31.45 -20.66 -36.92
C GLU A 686 31.34 -19.45 -35.99
N ILE A 687 32.50 -18.90 -35.60
CA ILE A 687 32.59 -17.61 -34.92
C ILE A 687 33.56 -16.74 -35.72
N ARG A 688 33.07 -15.58 -36.15
CA ARG A 688 33.84 -14.61 -36.93
C ARG A 688 34.41 -13.55 -36.01
N MET A 689 35.73 -13.47 -35.96
CA MET A 689 36.54 -12.57 -35.15
C MET A 689 37.01 -11.41 -36.05
N SER A 690 36.21 -10.35 -36.13
CA SER A 690 36.46 -9.20 -37.00
C SER A 690 37.36 -8.18 -36.30
N GLY A 691 38.67 -8.27 -36.50
CA GLY A 691 39.66 -7.40 -35.84
C GLY A 691 39.61 -7.47 -34.31
N SER A 692 39.48 -8.69 -33.77
CA SER A 692 39.14 -8.94 -32.36
C SER A 692 40.19 -9.77 -31.64
N ILE A 693 40.17 -9.71 -30.30
CA ILE A 693 41.06 -10.47 -29.41
C ILE A 693 40.35 -11.75 -28.95
N PHE A 694 41.11 -12.83 -28.79
CA PHE A 694 40.69 -14.05 -28.11
C PHE A 694 41.51 -14.25 -26.82
N GLU A 695 40.82 -14.37 -25.68
CA GLU A 695 41.40 -14.62 -24.36
C GLU A 695 40.81 -15.89 -23.74
N ASN A 696 41.66 -16.80 -23.27
CA ASN A 696 41.26 -17.98 -22.51
C ASN A 696 41.98 -17.98 -21.15
N LEU A 697 41.23 -17.80 -20.07
CA LEU A 697 41.73 -17.89 -18.68
C LEU A 697 41.21 -19.14 -17.96
N ASN A 698 40.68 -20.12 -18.68
CA ASN A 698 40.15 -21.35 -18.10
C ASN A 698 41.27 -22.41 -18.00
N ILE A 699 41.38 -23.06 -16.83
CA ILE A 699 42.37 -24.12 -16.59
C ILE A 699 41.80 -25.53 -16.83
N ASP A 700 40.50 -25.66 -17.07
CA ASP A 700 39.84 -26.94 -17.36
C ASP A 700 39.52 -27.05 -18.86
N PRO A 701 40.29 -27.83 -19.64
CA PRO A 701 40.03 -28.03 -21.06
C PRO A 701 38.68 -28.73 -21.33
N ASN A 702 38.14 -29.48 -20.37
CA ASN A 702 36.83 -30.13 -20.52
C ASN A 702 35.67 -29.12 -20.46
N ALA A 703 35.90 -27.95 -19.88
CA ALA A 703 34.90 -26.90 -19.82
C ALA A 703 34.71 -26.21 -21.19
N LEU A 704 35.72 -26.23 -22.07
CA LEU A 704 35.71 -25.56 -23.37
C LEU A 704 35.69 -26.53 -24.56
N THR A 705 35.05 -27.70 -24.41
CA THR A 705 34.97 -28.74 -25.46
C THR A 705 34.34 -28.26 -26.77
N GLY A 706 33.53 -27.19 -26.75
CA GLY A 706 32.99 -26.57 -27.95
C GLY A 706 34.05 -26.04 -28.92
N LEU A 707 35.25 -25.70 -28.45
CA LEU A 707 36.34 -25.19 -29.29
C LEU A 707 36.70 -26.19 -30.41
N ALA A 708 36.70 -27.48 -30.12
CA ALA A 708 37.02 -28.55 -31.07
C ALA A 708 36.01 -28.67 -32.22
N ASN A 709 34.79 -28.13 -32.04
CA ASN A 709 33.71 -28.13 -33.03
C ASN A 709 33.56 -26.78 -33.75
N THR A 710 34.43 -25.82 -33.45
CA THR A 710 34.29 -24.44 -33.89
C THR A 710 35.36 -24.06 -34.93
N THR A 711 34.92 -23.36 -35.96
CA THR A 711 35.78 -22.59 -36.86
C THR A 711 35.88 -21.16 -36.34
N LEU A 712 37.07 -20.77 -35.88
CA LEU A 712 37.38 -19.39 -35.50
C LEU A 712 38.01 -18.68 -36.70
N ILE A 713 37.33 -17.67 -37.25
CA ILE A 713 37.78 -16.92 -38.43
C ILE A 713 38.25 -15.54 -38.02
N PHE A 714 39.56 -15.29 -38.05
CA PHE A 714 40.15 -13.97 -37.83
C PHE A 714 40.27 -13.21 -39.15
N GLU A 715 39.56 -12.11 -39.28
CA GLU A 715 39.50 -11.32 -40.51
C GLU A 715 39.37 -9.82 -40.23
N GLY A 716 39.65 -8.98 -41.23
CA GLY A 716 39.57 -7.53 -41.14
C GLY A 716 40.96 -6.87 -41.17
N ASP A 717 41.19 -6.06 -42.20
CA ASP A 717 42.53 -5.65 -42.65
C ASP A 717 43.32 -4.73 -41.70
N ALA A 718 42.66 -4.10 -40.72
CA ALA A 718 43.17 -2.92 -40.02
C ALA A 718 43.80 -3.19 -38.65
N VAL A 719 43.59 -4.36 -38.05
CA VAL A 719 43.98 -4.65 -36.66
C VAL A 719 44.74 -5.97 -36.57
N ILE A 720 45.89 -5.96 -35.89
CA ILE A 720 46.55 -7.21 -35.47
C ILE A 720 45.74 -7.77 -34.32
N SER A 721 45.04 -8.87 -34.59
CA SER A 721 44.32 -9.65 -33.58
C SER A 721 45.31 -10.47 -32.77
N THR A 722 44.98 -10.76 -31.52
CA THR A 722 45.78 -11.66 -30.66
C THR A 722 44.98 -12.90 -30.27
N PHE A 723 45.68 -14.02 -30.18
CA PHE A 723 45.13 -15.29 -29.72
C PHE A 723 45.93 -15.77 -28.50
N GLU A 724 45.28 -15.77 -27.34
CA GLU A 724 45.79 -16.41 -26.13
C GLU A 724 45.80 -17.93 -26.30
N VAL A 725 46.99 -18.54 -26.27
CA VAL A 725 47.14 -19.99 -26.27
C VAL A 725 46.87 -20.56 -24.87
N GLY A 726 46.74 -21.88 -24.74
CA GLY A 726 46.44 -22.51 -23.44
C GLY A 726 46.71 -24.02 -23.36
N GLY A 727 47.09 -24.63 -24.50
CA GLY A 727 47.37 -26.05 -24.56
C GLY A 727 48.78 -26.36 -24.05
N LEU A 728 48.96 -27.58 -23.54
CA LEU A 728 50.29 -28.07 -23.17
C LEU A 728 51.18 -28.18 -24.42
N ASP A 729 52.46 -27.81 -24.32
CA ASP A 729 53.46 -27.99 -25.38
C ASP A 729 53.90 -29.46 -25.50
N ASP A 730 52.99 -30.31 -25.98
CA ASP A 730 53.20 -31.72 -26.28
C ASP A 730 52.35 -32.13 -27.48
N VAL A 731 52.96 -32.75 -28.48
CA VAL A 731 52.31 -33.17 -29.75
C VAL A 731 51.14 -34.16 -29.54
N ALA A 732 51.10 -34.86 -28.41
CA ALA A 732 50.04 -35.80 -28.08
C ALA A 732 48.88 -35.16 -27.27
N ASN A 733 49.03 -33.91 -26.85
CA ASN A 733 48.04 -33.21 -26.05
C ASN A 733 46.90 -32.67 -26.93
N THR A 734 45.70 -32.56 -26.36
CA THR A 734 44.50 -32.06 -27.06
C THR A 734 43.76 -30.98 -26.26
N ASP A 735 44.38 -30.45 -25.21
CA ASP A 735 43.80 -29.45 -24.33
C ASP A 735 43.55 -28.16 -25.11
N PHE A 736 42.34 -27.61 -24.96
CA PHE A 736 41.89 -26.39 -25.65
C PHE A 736 42.03 -26.44 -27.18
N THR A 737 42.03 -27.63 -27.79
CA THR A 737 42.13 -27.78 -29.24
C THR A 737 41.00 -27.04 -29.96
N ILE A 738 41.34 -26.24 -30.97
CA ILE A 738 40.37 -25.60 -31.86
C ILE A 738 40.08 -26.51 -33.05
N GLY A 739 38.82 -26.61 -33.47
CA GLY A 739 38.42 -27.39 -34.65
C GLY A 739 39.12 -26.87 -35.91
N THR A 740 38.82 -25.62 -36.28
CA THR A 740 39.51 -24.91 -37.37
C THR A 740 39.92 -23.51 -36.93
N LEU A 741 41.17 -23.16 -37.13
CA LEU A 741 41.63 -21.77 -37.09
C LEU A 741 41.79 -21.27 -38.53
N GLN A 742 41.09 -20.20 -38.87
CA GLN A 742 41.20 -19.56 -40.17
C GLN A 742 41.66 -18.10 -39.99
N VAL A 743 42.71 -17.71 -40.72
CA VAL A 743 43.22 -16.34 -40.77
C VAL A 743 42.98 -15.78 -42.17
N GLY A 744 42.15 -14.74 -42.27
CA GLY A 744 41.60 -14.24 -43.53
C GLY A 744 40.25 -14.85 -43.84
N GLY A 745 39.31 -14.03 -44.32
CA GLY A 745 37.93 -14.44 -44.50
C GLY A 745 37.24 -13.63 -45.59
N VAL A 746 35.91 -13.60 -45.54
CA VAL A 746 35.10 -12.91 -46.55
C VAL A 746 35.06 -11.39 -46.35
N VAL A 747 35.48 -10.90 -45.17
CA VAL A 747 35.54 -9.46 -44.84
C VAL A 747 36.96 -8.89 -44.97
N GLY A 748 37.96 -9.70 -45.34
CA GLY A 748 39.30 -9.21 -45.67
C GLY A 748 40.43 -10.16 -45.30
N ILE A 749 41.67 -9.65 -45.39
CA ILE A 749 42.86 -10.33 -44.90
C ILE A 749 42.83 -10.41 -43.37
N GLY A 750 43.38 -11.48 -42.82
CA GLY A 750 43.55 -11.64 -41.37
C GLY A 750 44.98 -11.33 -40.96
N ARG A 751 45.16 -10.69 -39.81
CA ARG A 751 46.45 -10.51 -39.14
C ARG A 751 46.32 -11.02 -37.71
N LEU A 752 46.93 -12.15 -37.41
CA LEU A 752 46.83 -12.82 -36.12
C LEU A 752 48.21 -13.04 -35.51
N GLN A 753 48.40 -12.70 -34.24
CA GLN A 753 49.59 -13.02 -33.47
C GLN A 753 49.23 -13.92 -32.28
N LEU A 754 50.01 -14.98 -32.06
CA LEU A 754 49.87 -15.81 -30.87
C LEU A 754 50.51 -15.13 -29.65
N VAL A 755 49.86 -15.27 -28.50
CA VAL A 755 50.34 -14.76 -27.21
C VAL A 755 50.10 -15.80 -26.11
N ASP A 756 50.95 -15.76 -25.08
CA ASP A 756 50.95 -16.61 -23.89
C ASP A 756 51.08 -15.64 -22.71
N LEU A 757 49.93 -15.22 -22.18
CA LEU A 757 49.76 -14.17 -21.16
C LEU A 757 49.16 -14.71 -19.86
N PHE A 758 48.48 -15.86 -19.89
CA PHE A 758 47.87 -16.55 -18.77
C PHE A 758 48.31 -18.01 -18.73
N ASP A 759 48.56 -18.52 -17.53
CA ASP A 759 48.94 -19.92 -17.33
C ASP A 759 47.67 -20.78 -17.14
N ASN A 760 47.20 -21.37 -18.24
CA ASN A 760 46.12 -22.35 -18.29
C ASN A 760 46.56 -23.73 -17.75
N GLN A 761 47.86 -23.97 -17.55
CA GLN A 761 48.45 -25.25 -17.17
C GLN A 761 49.23 -25.15 -15.83
N PRO A 762 48.57 -24.85 -14.70
CA PRO A 762 49.24 -24.48 -13.44
C PRO A 762 50.11 -25.60 -12.82
N ASP A 763 49.91 -26.85 -13.24
CA ASP A 763 50.69 -28.02 -12.80
C ASP A 763 51.92 -28.29 -13.69
N TRP A 764 52.15 -27.47 -14.72
CA TRP A 764 53.26 -27.60 -15.67
C TRP A 764 54.06 -26.29 -15.76
N THR A 765 55.28 -26.38 -16.29
CA THR A 765 56.16 -25.21 -16.48
C THR A 765 56.71 -25.20 -17.89
N GLY A 766 56.47 -24.10 -18.61
CA GLY A 766 56.99 -23.87 -19.95
C GLY A 766 56.14 -22.84 -20.67
N ARG A 767 56.37 -22.65 -21.98
CA ARG A 767 55.44 -21.86 -22.81
C ARG A 767 54.32 -22.76 -23.26
N GLU A 768 53.12 -22.22 -23.29
CA GLU A 768 51.96 -22.94 -23.80
C GLU A 768 52.01 -23.05 -25.33
N ALA A 769 51.16 -23.89 -25.89
CA ALA A 769 51.06 -24.15 -27.32
C ALA A 769 49.62 -24.08 -27.81
N LEU A 770 49.47 -23.90 -29.12
CA LEU A 770 48.19 -23.94 -29.81
C LEU A 770 48.01 -25.27 -30.55
N HIS A 771 46.90 -25.95 -30.29
CA HIS A 771 46.48 -27.15 -31.00
C HIS A 771 45.28 -26.85 -31.89
N VAL A 772 45.38 -27.19 -33.18
CA VAL A 772 44.27 -27.00 -34.15
C VAL A 772 44.05 -28.25 -35.00
N GLY A 773 42.79 -28.62 -35.23
CA GLY A 773 42.44 -29.68 -36.17
C GLY A 773 42.82 -29.28 -37.59
N LYS A 774 42.41 -28.09 -38.01
CA LYS A 774 42.71 -27.52 -39.33
C LYS A 774 43.18 -26.07 -39.21
N LEU A 775 44.27 -25.75 -39.89
CA LEU A 775 44.78 -24.39 -40.03
C LEU A 775 44.58 -23.93 -41.48
N ILE A 776 43.91 -22.79 -41.66
CA ILE A 776 43.73 -22.14 -42.96
C ILE A 776 44.33 -20.74 -42.89
N ILE A 777 45.33 -20.48 -43.72
CA ILE A 777 45.88 -19.13 -43.91
C ILE A 777 45.42 -18.65 -45.29
N GLY A 778 44.52 -17.68 -45.28
CA GLY A 778 43.96 -17.05 -46.46
C GLY A 778 44.99 -16.25 -47.25
N GLN A 779 44.64 -15.91 -48.49
CA GLN A 779 45.51 -15.12 -49.35
C GLN A 779 45.87 -13.79 -48.68
N GLU A 780 47.16 -13.42 -48.71
CA GLU A 780 47.70 -12.19 -48.11
C GLU A 780 47.47 -12.05 -46.59
N SER A 781 47.04 -13.12 -45.92
CA SER A 781 46.83 -13.14 -44.48
C SER A 781 48.11 -13.57 -43.77
N HIS A 782 48.26 -13.13 -42.52
CA HIS A 782 49.48 -13.28 -41.74
C HIS A 782 49.19 -13.90 -40.38
N LEU A 783 49.91 -14.99 -40.09
CA LEU A 783 49.95 -15.62 -38.77
C LEU A 783 51.36 -15.47 -38.19
N ASP A 784 51.50 -14.67 -37.14
CA ASP A 784 52.73 -14.53 -36.38
C ASP A 784 52.69 -15.46 -35.16
N LEU A 785 53.54 -16.48 -35.16
CA LEU A 785 53.63 -17.43 -34.06
C LEU A 785 54.28 -16.84 -32.81
N ASN A 786 54.99 -15.72 -32.90
CA ASN A 786 55.61 -15.05 -31.75
C ASN A 786 56.51 -15.97 -30.87
N GLY A 787 57.11 -17.00 -31.48
CA GLY A 787 57.91 -18.01 -30.77
C GLY A 787 57.11 -18.97 -29.89
N ILE A 788 55.82 -19.15 -30.16
CA ILE A 788 54.91 -20.13 -29.57
C ILE A 788 54.75 -21.30 -30.54
N ASN A 789 54.66 -22.53 -30.01
CA ASN A 789 54.46 -23.72 -30.82
C ASN A 789 52.99 -23.85 -31.26
N LEU A 790 52.79 -24.24 -32.52
CA LEU A 790 51.48 -24.57 -33.09
C LEU A 790 51.53 -25.97 -33.69
N TYR A 791 50.59 -26.82 -33.27
CA TYR A 791 50.40 -28.17 -33.78
C TYR A 791 49.11 -28.22 -34.61
N CYS A 792 49.21 -28.67 -35.87
CA CYS A 792 48.06 -28.79 -36.76
C CYS A 792 48.00 -30.16 -37.47
N MET A 793 46.79 -30.70 -37.65
CA MET A 793 46.60 -31.96 -38.38
C MET A 793 46.46 -31.75 -39.89
N GLU A 794 45.80 -30.66 -40.30
CA GLU A 794 45.67 -30.23 -41.69
C GLU A 794 46.11 -28.77 -41.83
N LEU A 795 46.95 -28.46 -42.82
CA LEU A 795 47.36 -27.10 -43.17
C LEU A 795 46.97 -26.75 -44.60
N ILE A 796 46.24 -25.65 -44.76
CA ILE A 796 46.02 -24.98 -46.05
C ILE A 796 46.65 -23.60 -45.95
N ASP A 797 47.83 -23.43 -46.53
CA ASP A 797 48.55 -22.16 -46.53
C ASP A 797 48.49 -21.49 -47.91
N ARG A 798 47.89 -20.30 -47.96
CA ARG A 798 47.88 -19.39 -49.11
C ARG A 798 48.38 -18.00 -48.71
N GLY A 799 48.88 -17.85 -47.49
CA GLY A 799 49.27 -16.58 -46.88
C GLY A 799 50.66 -16.10 -47.27
N VAL A 800 51.16 -15.14 -46.50
CA VAL A 800 52.48 -14.49 -46.67
C VAL A 800 53.32 -14.61 -45.41
#